data_AF-A0A397P2B4-F1
#
_entry.id   AF-A0A397P2B4-F1
#
_cell.length_a   1.000
_cell.length_b   1.000
_cell.length_c   1.000
_cell.angle_alpha   90.00
_cell.angle_beta   90.00
_cell.angle_gamma   90.00
#
_symmetry.space_group_name_H-M   'P 1'
#
loop_
_entity.id
_entity.type
_entity.pdbx_description
1 polymer ?
#
loop_
_entity_poly.entity_id
_entity_poly.type
_entity_poly.pdbx_seq_one_letter_code
_entity_poly.pdbx_strand_id
1 'polypeptide(L)'
;MRLLLLVAATLAAAPLAAQEPHWVASWGSAQQVPEPHNALPDDALTDATLRQTVRLSLGGTRVRVRFSNAFGTAPLTIDAAAIARPVARGKPQIVPATNVRLSFGGMASVTIPAGAEYVSDPVLFDAPAGSDVTVSIHYPEPPARQTGHPGSRATSFVAPGNRVGDADLPGAMPVEHWYQLADIEVAADGHARAIVTIGDSITDGHGATTDGDDRWPDQLAARLRAAGADAAVINTGIGGNRVLLDGLGPNLLARFDRDTAARSGATDVILLEAINDLGTLTRDAPVSQAEHDALVAKIITGYGQAIDRAHAQGLRIWGGTLTPFVGNDYYHADAANEADRQALNAWIRTPGHFDGVIDFDRAVRDPAQPERLLPAYDSGDHLHPSPAGYAAMAAAVPITAFTPNGPRIAITFDDLPAHGPLPEGDNRVAIMAAISNALKEAGVPPTYGFTNGGFAENEPASTPALAAWRASGQVLGNHTWSHMNLNENALAAWQADLLRDEAVIAPLMTDSDWHWLRYPYLAEGETPDKWQAARRFLAGHGYKIASVTMSFGDYAWAAPYARCVAKQDDAGIAALEASYMKAAADALSWAQAASNKVEGRQIPLVLLMHVGALDARMLPRLLDFYRAQGARFVSLAEAERDPFYAGDIAPATARHPATLEAAAIAKGVALPPAPSPPATLESICQ
;
A
#
# COMPACT_ATOMS: atom_id res chain seq x y z
N MET A 1 44.94 33.09 44.44
CA MET A 1 44.26 31.77 44.41
C MET A 1 42.87 31.95 43.83
N ARG A 2 42.71 31.76 42.52
CA ARG A 2 41.39 31.66 41.85
C ARG A 2 41.28 30.23 41.35
N LEU A 3 40.35 29.48 41.91
CA LEU A 3 40.07 28.09 41.59
C LEU A 3 39.22 28.06 40.30
N LEU A 4 39.75 27.56 39.19
CA LEU A 4 38.96 27.25 38.00
C LEU A 4 38.31 25.87 38.19
N LEU A 5 36.98 25.83 38.24
CA LEU A 5 36.21 24.59 38.09
C LEU A 5 36.18 24.22 36.60
N LEU A 6 36.76 23.06 36.25
CA LEU A 6 36.47 22.38 34.99
C LEU A 6 35.12 21.66 35.14
N VAL A 7 34.11 22.07 34.38
CA VAL A 7 32.88 21.30 34.18
C VAL A 7 33.09 20.42 32.95
N ALA A 8 33.26 19.12 33.17
CA ALA A 8 33.25 18.14 32.09
C ALA A 8 31.79 17.89 31.66
N ALA A 9 31.42 18.39 30.47
CA ALA A 9 30.13 18.08 29.87
C ALA A 9 30.20 16.67 29.25
N THR A 10 29.64 15.68 29.94
CA THR A 10 29.34 14.37 29.36
C THR A 10 28.16 14.52 28.40
N LEU A 11 28.43 14.51 27.09
CA LEU A 11 27.43 14.31 26.05
C LEU A 11 26.84 12.91 26.21
N ALA A 12 25.72 12.79 26.91
CA ALA A 12 24.89 11.60 26.88
C ALA A 12 24.27 11.51 25.48
N ALA A 13 24.70 10.53 24.68
CA ALA A 13 24.01 10.18 23.45
C ALA A 13 22.57 9.78 23.82
N ALA A 14 21.60 10.58 23.41
CA ALA A 14 20.20 10.19 23.51
C ALA A 14 20.02 8.89 22.72
N PRO A 15 19.38 7.85 23.28
CA PRO A 15 19.06 6.67 22.50
C PRO A 15 18.21 7.13 21.32
N LEU A 16 18.59 6.75 20.09
CA LEU A 16 17.68 6.81 18.95
C LEU A 16 16.40 6.11 19.38
N ALA A 17 15.33 6.88 19.59
CA ALA A 17 14.03 6.32 19.87
C ALA A 17 13.70 5.41 18.69
N ALA A 18 13.65 4.10 18.93
CA ALA A 18 13.18 3.17 17.91
C ALA A 18 11.79 3.66 17.49
N GLN A 19 11.64 3.99 16.21
CA GLN A 19 10.38 4.49 15.68
C GLN A 19 9.31 3.44 15.99
N GLU A 20 8.25 3.85 16.71
CA GLU A 20 7.18 2.91 17.02
C GLU A 20 6.60 2.35 15.72
N PRO A 21 6.34 1.03 15.66
CA PRO A 21 5.81 0.43 14.45
C PRO A 21 4.48 1.07 14.10
N HIS A 22 4.30 1.40 12.82
CA HIS A 22 3.02 1.87 12.29
C HIS A 22 2.05 0.70 12.25
N TRP A 23 1.02 0.75 13.09
CA TRP A 23 0.00 -0.28 13.20
C TRP A 23 -1.16 0.01 12.28
N VAL A 24 -1.57 -0.99 11.51
CA VAL A 24 -2.72 -0.91 10.60
C VAL A 24 -3.65 -2.06 10.89
N ALA A 25 -4.94 -1.76 11.09
CA ALA A 25 -5.97 -2.79 11.13
C ALA A 25 -5.96 -3.51 9.77
N SER A 26 -5.82 -4.84 9.80
CA SER A 26 -5.82 -5.68 8.60
C SER A 26 -7.16 -6.40 8.42
N TRP A 27 -7.84 -6.64 9.54
CA TRP A 27 -9.20 -7.12 9.62
C TRP A 27 -9.86 -6.47 10.85
N GLY A 28 -11.17 -6.29 10.80
CA GLY A 28 -11.97 -5.84 11.94
C GLY A 28 -13.46 -6.09 11.73
N SER A 29 -14.23 -5.99 12.81
CA SER A 29 -15.70 -6.09 12.78
C SER A 29 -16.37 -5.06 13.69
N ALA A 30 -17.58 -4.65 13.30
CA ALA A 30 -18.42 -3.80 14.13
C ALA A 30 -19.03 -4.61 15.28
N GLN A 31 -18.89 -4.10 16.49
CA GLN A 31 -19.39 -4.80 17.69
C GLN A 31 -20.84 -4.38 18.00
N GLN A 32 -21.65 -5.36 18.37
CA GLN A 32 -23.02 -5.19 18.86
C GLN A 32 -23.36 -6.22 19.95
N VAL A 33 -24.53 -6.06 20.59
CA VAL A 33 -25.13 -7.13 21.40
C VAL A 33 -25.73 -8.15 20.43
N PRO A 34 -25.32 -9.44 20.46
CA PRO A 34 -25.99 -10.46 19.66
C PRO A 34 -27.45 -10.61 20.09
N GLU A 35 -28.35 -10.73 19.12
CA GLU A 35 -29.75 -11.06 19.40
C GLU A 35 -29.84 -12.43 20.10
N PRO A 36 -30.91 -12.73 20.87
CA PRO A 36 -31.00 -13.96 21.64
C PRO A 36 -30.78 -15.26 20.84
N HIS A 37 -31.17 -15.29 19.57
CA HIS A 37 -30.99 -16.46 18.69
C HIS A 37 -29.57 -16.56 18.09
N ASN A 38 -28.81 -15.45 18.13
CA ASN A 38 -27.42 -15.35 17.68
C ASN A 38 -26.42 -15.36 18.86
N ALA A 39 -26.89 -15.35 20.11
CA ALA A 39 -26.06 -15.44 21.30
C ALA A 39 -25.70 -16.90 21.59
N LEU A 40 -24.47 -17.15 22.04
CA LEU A 40 -24.11 -18.47 22.55
C LEU A 40 -24.80 -18.74 23.90
N PRO A 41 -25.24 -19.96 24.17
CA PRO A 41 -25.68 -20.33 25.52
C PRO A 41 -24.55 -20.19 26.55
N ASP A 42 -24.87 -19.74 27.76
CA ASP A 42 -23.87 -19.54 28.83
C ASP A 42 -23.12 -20.84 29.20
N ASP A 43 -23.82 -21.97 29.17
CA ASP A 43 -23.25 -23.30 29.41
C ASP A 43 -22.27 -23.74 28.32
N ALA A 44 -22.39 -23.21 27.10
CA ALA A 44 -21.44 -23.45 26.02
C ALA A 44 -20.13 -22.65 26.18
N LEU A 45 -20.15 -21.55 26.96
CA LEU A 45 -19.00 -20.65 27.17
C LEU A 45 -18.38 -20.77 28.58
N THR A 46 -18.89 -21.63 29.44
CA THR A 46 -18.30 -21.92 30.75
C THR A 46 -17.14 -22.90 30.60
N ASP A 47 -15.93 -22.55 31.08
CA ASP A 47 -14.69 -23.32 30.86
C ASP A 47 -14.60 -23.80 29.41
N ALA A 48 -14.52 -22.87 28.46
CA ALA A 48 -14.64 -23.19 27.03
C ALA A 48 -13.71 -22.37 26.14
N THR A 49 -13.26 -23.01 25.06
CA THR A 49 -12.50 -22.38 23.98
C THR A 49 -13.42 -22.02 22.82
N LEU A 50 -13.46 -20.74 22.46
CA LEU A 50 -14.03 -20.23 21.23
C LEU A 50 -12.92 -20.01 20.20
N ARG A 51 -13.03 -20.66 19.03
CA ARG A 51 -12.06 -20.60 17.94
C ARG A 51 -12.70 -19.97 16.70
N GLN A 52 -12.13 -18.86 16.24
CA GLN A 52 -12.72 -17.99 15.22
C GLN A 52 -11.71 -17.73 14.11
N THR A 53 -12.13 -17.86 12.85
CA THR A 53 -11.25 -17.63 11.68
C THR A 53 -11.67 -16.37 10.95
N VAL A 54 -10.68 -15.58 10.54
CA VAL A 54 -10.85 -14.32 9.80
C VAL A 54 -9.83 -14.23 8.67
N ARG A 55 -10.14 -13.43 7.66
CA ARG A 55 -9.25 -13.15 6.53
C ARG A 55 -8.62 -11.77 6.66
N LEU A 56 -7.30 -11.73 6.60
CA LEU A 56 -6.53 -10.49 6.65
C LEU A 56 -6.49 -9.80 5.28
N SER A 57 -6.65 -8.48 5.24
CA SER A 57 -6.44 -7.67 4.03
C SER A 57 -4.95 -7.45 3.77
N LEU A 58 -4.25 -6.89 4.77
CA LEU A 58 -2.81 -6.64 4.77
C LEU A 58 -2.03 -7.73 5.49
N GLY A 59 -0.82 -7.99 5.00
CA GLY A 59 0.10 -8.92 5.64
C GLY A 59 1.09 -8.22 6.56
N GLY A 60 1.77 -9.01 7.39
CA GLY A 60 2.85 -8.55 8.25
C GLY A 60 3.51 -9.70 9.00
N THR A 61 4.66 -9.43 9.61
CA THR A 61 5.41 -10.40 10.44
C THR A 61 5.24 -10.17 11.94
N ARG A 62 4.56 -9.08 12.31
CA ARG A 62 4.18 -8.75 13.68
C ARG A 62 2.70 -8.43 13.72
N VAL A 63 1.98 -9.09 14.61
CA VAL A 63 0.52 -9.02 14.73
C VAL A 63 0.14 -8.74 16.18
N ARG A 64 -0.94 -8.00 16.38
CA ARG A 64 -1.64 -7.90 17.68
C ARG A 64 -3.15 -8.03 17.48
N VAL A 65 -3.84 -8.54 18.49
CA VAL A 65 -5.28 -8.83 18.44
C VAL A 65 -6.02 -7.93 19.43
N ARG A 66 -7.12 -7.34 18.98
CA ARG A 66 -8.02 -6.54 19.83
C ARG A 66 -9.25 -7.35 20.20
N PHE A 67 -9.47 -7.51 21.49
CA PHE A 67 -10.64 -8.16 22.06
C PHE A 67 -11.63 -7.12 22.57
N SER A 68 -12.92 -7.44 22.53
CA SER A 68 -13.98 -6.48 22.86
C SER A 68 -14.92 -6.97 23.95
N ASN A 69 -15.06 -6.14 24.99
CA ASN A 69 -16.12 -6.21 25.99
C ASN A 69 -16.98 -4.93 25.93
N ALA A 70 -17.07 -4.30 24.74
CA ALA A 70 -17.68 -2.99 24.54
C ALA A 70 -19.16 -2.91 24.94
N PHE A 71 -19.88 -4.04 24.92
CA PHE A 71 -21.26 -4.13 25.41
C PHE A 71 -21.40 -4.97 26.68
N GLY A 72 -20.29 -5.45 27.24
CA GLY A 72 -20.29 -6.16 28.51
C GLY A 72 -20.74 -5.26 29.65
N THR A 73 -21.53 -5.83 30.57
CA THR A 73 -22.03 -5.16 31.77
C THR A 73 -21.21 -5.47 33.02
N ALA A 74 -20.23 -6.38 32.91
CA ALA A 74 -19.29 -6.76 33.95
C ALA A 74 -17.89 -6.99 33.33
N PRO A 75 -16.82 -7.06 34.14
CA PRO A 75 -15.50 -7.41 33.64
C PRO A 75 -15.47 -8.79 32.99
N LEU A 76 -14.86 -8.90 31.81
CA LEU A 76 -14.66 -10.14 31.06
C LEU A 76 -13.26 -10.68 31.34
N THR A 77 -13.14 -11.95 31.72
CA THR A 77 -11.84 -12.60 31.89
C THR A 77 -11.53 -13.47 30.67
N ILE A 78 -10.37 -13.26 30.07
CA ILE A 78 -9.74 -14.16 29.10
C ILE A 78 -8.47 -14.67 29.78
N ASP A 79 -8.41 -15.95 30.14
CA ASP A 79 -7.28 -16.54 30.86
C ASP A 79 -6.28 -17.24 29.93
N ALA A 80 -6.65 -17.47 28.66
CA ALA A 80 -5.73 -17.87 27.60
C ALA A 80 -6.24 -17.44 26.21
N ALA A 81 -5.33 -16.99 25.35
CA ALA A 81 -5.61 -16.79 23.93
C ALA A 81 -4.42 -17.20 23.06
N ALA A 82 -4.70 -17.56 21.81
CA ALA A 82 -3.69 -17.94 20.83
C ALA A 82 -4.10 -17.54 19.41
N ILE A 83 -3.11 -17.34 18.54
CA ILE A 83 -3.25 -17.08 17.11
C ILE A 83 -2.54 -18.19 16.32
N ALA A 84 -3.15 -18.66 15.23
CA ALA A 84 -2.58 -19.69 14.36
C ALA A 84 -3.07 -19.52 12.92
N ARG A 85 -2.42 -20.17 11.96
CA ARG A 85 -2.99 -20.36 10.62
C ARG A 85 -3.98 -21.54 10.64
N PRO A 86 -5.17 -21.42 10.03
CA PRO A 86 -6.05 -22.56 9.81
C PRO A 86 -5.45 -23.49 8.73
N VAL A 87 -5.82 -24.77 8.75
CA VAL A 87 -5.55 -25.67 7.59
C VAL A 87 -6.57 -25.45 6.46
N ALA A 88 -7.78 -25.00 6.78
CA ALA A 88 -8.81 -24.60 5.82
C ALA A 88 -9.85 -23.71 6.50
N ARG A 89 -10.57 -22.90 5.71
CA ARG A 89 -11.72 -22.12 6.19
C ARG A 89 -12.88 -23.04 6.60
N GLY A 90 -13.73 -22.57 7.51
CA GLY A 90 -14.87 -23.35 8.00
C GLY A 90 -14.48 -24.65 8.70
N LYS A 91 -13.26 -24.74 9.22
CA LYS A 91 -12.72 -25.94 9.88
C LYS A 91 -12.09 -25.58 11.24
N PRO A 92 -12.22 -26.45 12.27
CA PRO A 92 -11.64 -26.19 13.59
C PRO A 92 -10.12 -26.41 13.66
N GLN A 93 -9.53 -27.03 12.63
CA GLN A 93 -8.12 -27.40 12.62
C GLN A 93 -7.19 -26.20 12.32
N ILE A 94 -6.05 -26.18 13.01
CA ILE A 94 -4.97 -25.21 12.82
C ILE A 94 -3.67 -25.91 12.40
N VAL A 95 -2.74 -25.17 11.82
CA VAL A 95 -1.37 -25.63 11.57
C VAL A 95 -0.57 -25.52 12.87
N PRO A 96 -0.22 -26.62 13.57
CA PRO A 96 0.29 -26.56 14.94
C PRO A 96 1.57 -25.74 15.11
N ALA A 97 2.47 -25.79 14.11
CA ALA A 97 3.73 -25.06 14.11
C ALA A 97 3.56 -23.53 14.05
N THR A 98 2.36 -23.04 13.73
CA THR A 98 2.04 -21.61 13.66
C THR A 98 1.33 -21.09 14.91
N ASN A 99 1.03 -21.96 15.88
CA ASN A 99 0.30 -21.57 17.07
C ASN A 99 1.16 -20.73 18.02
N VAL A 100 0.81 -19.46 18.18
CA VAL A 100 1.49 -18.51 19.06
C VAL A 100 0.53 -18.08 20.17
N ARG A 101 0.97 -18.20 21.43
CA ARG A 101 0.20 -17.71 22.58
C ARG A 101 0.22 -16.19 22.60
N LEU A 102 -0.93 -15.59 22.89
CA LEU A 102 -1.07 -14.15 23.09
C LEU A 102 -0.87 -13.83 24.58
N SER A 103 -0.30 -12.65 24.84
CA SER A 103 -0.12 -12.11 26.19
C SER A 103 -0.64 -10.68 26.28
N PHE A 104 -0.76 -10.17 27.50
CA PHE A 104 -1.30 -8.85 27.82
C PHE A 104 -0.41 -8.19 28.89
N GLY A 105 0.47 -7.28 28.47
CA GLY A 105 1.50 -6.73 29.36
C GLY A 105 2.43 -7.81 29.92
N GLY A 106 2.72 -8.84 29.14
CA GLY A 106 3.50 -10.02 29.52
C GLY A 106 2.73 -11.09 30.31
N MET A 107 1.46 -10.87 30.65
CA MET A 107 0.63 -11.85 31.36
C MET A 107 -0.16 -12.73 30.39
N ALA A 108 -0.38 -14.00 30.73
CA ALA A 108 -1.17 -14.92 29.91
C ALA A 108 -2.69 -14.64 29.94
N SER A 109 -3.15 -13.94 30.98
CA SER A 109 -4.55 -13.63 31.23
C SER A 109 -4.80 -12.12 31.28
N VAL A 110 -6.02 -11.71 30.93
CA VAL A 110 -6.49 -10.33 31.05
C VAL A 110 -7.93 -10.29 31.58
N THR A 111 -8.22 -9.26 32.38
CA THR A 111 -9.59 -8.86 32.72
C THR A 111 -9.91 -7.56 32.00
N ILE A 112 -10.82 -7.62 31.03
CA ILE A 112 -11.28 -6.48 30.24
C ILE A 112 -12.45 -5.82 30.98
N PRO A 113 -12.37 -4.53 31.37
CA PRO A 113 -13.47 -3.83 32.02
C PRO A 113 -14.77 -3.86 31.20
N ALA A 114 -15.90 -3.69 31.87
CA ALA A 114 -17.19 -3.49 31.22
C ALA A 114 -17.11 -2.27 30.29
N GLY A 115 -17.59 -2.40 29.05
CA GLY A 115 -17.60 -1.31 28.07
C GLY A 115 -16.26 -1.02 27.40
N ALA A 116 -15.22 -1.85 27.62
CA ALA A 116 -13.87 -1.60 27.13
C ALA A 116 -13.42 -2.61 26.05
N GLU A 117 -12.39 -2.23 25.32
CA GLU A 117 -11.61 -3.12 24.44
C GLU A 117 -10.18 -3.23 24.95
N TYR A 118 -9.50 -4.32 24.61
CA TYR A 118 -8.13 -4.59 25.06
C TYR A 118 -7.29 -5.20 23.93
N VAL A 119 -6.07 -4.71 23.75
CA VAL A 119 -5.15 -5.17 22.70
C VAL A 119 -4.09 -6.08 23.33
N SER A 120 -3.77 -7.18 22.66
CA SER A 120 -2.68 -8.07 23.07
C SER A 120 -1.31 -7.43 22.88
N ASP A 121 -0.29 -7.98 23.53
CA ASP A 121 1.09 -7.69 23.16
C ASP A 121 1.35 -8.10 21.70
N PRO A 122 2.23 -7.39 20.97
CA PRO A 122 2.67 -7.78 19.63
C PRO A 122 3.39 -9.14 19.66
N VAL A 123 3.01 -10.04 18.75
CA VAL A 123 3.69 -11.33 18.55
C VAL A 123 4.33 -11.41 17.17
N LEU A 124 5.43 -12.17 17.07
CA LEU A 124 5.97 -12.55 15.77
C LEU A 124 5.07 -13.62 15.16
N PHE A 125 4.49 -13.32 14.01
CA PHE A 125 3.58 -14.21 13.30
C PHE A 125 3.62 -13.86 11.82
N ASP A 126 4.08 -14.79 10.99
CA ASP A 126 4.11 -14.60 9.54
C ASP A 126 2.69 -14.72 8.96
N ALA A 127 2.09 -13.58 8.63
CA ALA A 127 0.77 -13.46 8.04
C ALA A 127 0.86 -12.80 6.65
N PRO A 128 0.89 -13.56 5.55
CA PRO A 128 0.82 -13.02 4.20
C PRO A 128 -0.47 -12.22 3.98
N ALA A 129 -0.42 -11.20 3.11
CA ALA A 129 -1.61 -10.45 2.73
C ALA A 129 -2.66 -11.37 2.09
N GLY A 130 -3.92 -11.27 2.51
CA GLY A 130 -5.00 -12.17 2.05
C GLY A 130 -5.01 -13.55 2.72
N SER A 131 -4.16 -13.80 3.73
CA SER A 131 -4.16 -15.07 4.47
C SER A 131 -5.27 -15.13 5.51
N ASP A 132 -5.69 -16.37 5.82
CA ASP A 132 -6.60 -16.64 6.91
C ASP A 132 -5.84 -16.83 8.21
N VAL A 133 -6.44 -16.37 9.30
CA VAL A 133 -5.90 -16.45 10.66
C VAL A 133 -7.01 -16.91 11.60
N THR A 134 -6.67 -17.82 12.50
CA THR A 134 -7.55 -18.32 13.54
C THR A 134 -7.12 -17.77 14.90
N VAL A 135 -8.06 -17.18 15.63
CA VAL A 135 -7.89 -16.77 17.02
C VAL A 135 -8.68 -17.72 17.91
N SER A 136 -8.00 -18.34 18.87
CA SER A 136 -8.63 -19.18 19.91
C SER A 136 -8.61 -18.44 21.24
N ILE A 137 -9.76 -18.35 21.90
CA ILE A 137 -9.95 -17.62 23.15
C ILE A 137 -10.56 -18.58 24.16
N HIS A 138 -9.96 -18.70 25.34
CA HIS A 138 -10.53 -19.43 26.46
C HIS A 138 -11.24 -18.49 27.42
N TYR A 139 -12.43 -18.92 27.86
CA TYR A 139 -13.22 -18.27 28.89
C TYR A 139 -13.36 -19.24 30.07
N PRO A 140 -12.90 -18.87 31.28
CA PRO A 140 -13.19 -19.66 32.47
C PRO A 140 -14.68 -19.56 32.83
N GLU A 141 -15.29 -18.39 32.61
CA GLU A 141 -16.69 -18.09 32.85
C GLU A 141 -17.25 -17.32 31.64
N PRO A 142 -18.54 -17.51 31.29
CA PRO A 142 -19.16 -16.78 30.19
C PRO A 142 -19.22 -15.27 30.47
N PRO A 143 -19.18 -14.42 29.44
CA PRO A 143 -19.38 -12.98 29.62
C PRO A 143 -20.79 -12.69 30.15
N ALA A 144 -20.91 -11.81 31.15
CA ALA A 144 -22.22 -11.39 31.70
C ALA A 144 -23.17 -10.80 30.62
N ARG A 145 -22.60 -10.23 29.56
CA ARG A 145 -23.28 -9.96 28.30
C ARG A 145 -22.28 -10.12 27.16
N GLN A 146 -22.66 -10.89 26.15
CA GLN A 146 -21.84 -11.07 24.96
C GLN A 146 -21.74 -9.78 24.14
N THR A 147 -20.53 -9.49 23.70
CA THR A 147 -20.23 -8.54 22.62
C THR A 147 -19.88 -9.34 21.38
N GLY A 148 -20.53 -9.13 20.24
CA GLY A 148 -20.24 -9.93 19.06
C GLY A 148 -20.68 -9.27 17.76
N HIS A 149 -20.61 -10.06 16.70
CA HIS A 149 -20.92 -9.68 15.35
C HIS A 149 -21.63 -10.85 14.64
N PRO A 150 -22.98 -10.90 14.71
CA PRO A 150 -23.76 -11.99 14.11
C PRO A 150 -23.60 -12.09 12.60
N GLY A 151 -23.30 -10.97 11.95
CA GLY A 151 -23.09 -10.86 10.51
C GLY A 151 -21.79 -11.45 9.96
N SER A 152 -21.10 -12.32 10.69
CA SER A 152 -19.74 -12.75 10.33
C SER A 152 -19.62 -13.47 8.98
N ARG A 153 -20.65 -14.25 8.60
CA ARG A 153 -20.64 -15.21 7.48
C ARG A 153 -19.41 -16.13 7.56
N ALA A 154 -19.01 -16.48 8.77
CA ALA A 154 -17.86 -17.30 9.07
C ALA A 154 -18.18 -18.30 10.18
N THR A 155 -17.71 -19.54 10.02
CA THR A 155 -17.91 -20.59 11.03
C THR A 155 -16.86 -20.49 12.12
N SER A 156 -17.31 -20.25 13.34
CA SER A 156 -16.56 -20.37 14.60
C SER A 156 -16.87 -21.70 15.30
N PHE A 157 -15.99 -22.12 16.21
CA PHE A 157 -16.08 -23.41 16.89
C PHE A 157 -15.95 -23.24 18.40
N VAL A 158 -16.87 -23.86 19.14
CA VAL A 158 -16.87 -23.84 20.62
C VAL A 158 -16.58 -25.24 21.14
N ALA A 159 -15.60 -25.39 22.03
CA ALA A 159 -15.25 -26.66 22.65
C ALA A 159 -14.97 -26.49 24.16
N PRO A 160 -15.35 -27.47 25.00
CA PRO A 160 -15.10 -27.39 26.44
C PRO A 160 -13.59 -27.50 26.76
N GLY A 161 -13.20 -26.81 27.82
CA GLY A 161 -11.87 -26.69 28.39
C GLY A 161 -10.94 -25.71 27.65
N ASN A 162 -9.79 -25.46 28.26
CA ASN A 162 -8.70 -24.69 27.66
C ASN A 162 -7.96 -25.49 26.59
N ARG A 163 -8.33 -25.26 25.33
CA ARG A 163 -7.84 -25.94 24.13
C ARG A 163 -7.28 -24.97 23.09
N VAL A 164 -6.89 -23.76 23.50
CA VAL A 164 -6.45 -22.73 22.54
C VAL A 164 -5.19 -23.13 21.75
N GLY A 165 -4.40 -24.10 22.23
CA GLY A 165 -3.23 -24.66 21.53
C GLY A 165 -3.47 -25.98 20.81
N ASP A 166 -4.68 -26.55 20.86
CA ASP A 166 -4.96 -27.86 20.27
C ASP A 166 -5.02 -27.75 18.75
N ALA A 167 -4.38 -28.70 18.06
CA ALA A 167 -4.34 -28.76 16.59
C ALA A 167 -5.72 -28.90 15.94
N ASP A 168 -6.67 -29.52 16.65
CA ASP A 168 -8.05 -29.78 16.24
C ASP A 168 -8.97 -29.64 17.47
N LEU A 169 -10.26 -29.42 17.24
CA LEU A 169 -11.30 -29.43 18.28
C LEU A 169 -12.38 -30.47 17.93
N PRO A 170 -12.09 -31.77 18.12
CA PRO A 170 -13.06 -32.82 17.82
C PRO A 170 -14.32 -32.66 18.66
N GLY A 171 -15.48 -32.70 18.00
CA GLY A 171 -16.79 -32.52 18.66
C GLY A 171 -17.12 -31.08 19.04
N ALA A 172 -16.36 -30.09 18.55
CA ALA A 172 -16.71 -28.69 18.75
C ALA A 172 -18.06 -28.34 18.10
N MET A 173 -18.83 -27.50 18.78
CA MET A 173 -20.08 -26.95 18.26
C MET A 173 -19.77 -25.83 17.25
N PRO A 174 -20.20 -25.94 15.99
CA PRO A 174 -20.07 -24.86 15.03
C PRO A 174 -21.11 -23.76 15.30
N VAL A 175 -20.73 -22.51 15.09
CA VAL A 175 -21.61 -21.33 15.16
C VAL A 175 -21.18 -20.30 14.10
N GLU A 176 -22.12 -19.69 13.38
CA GLU A 176 -21.82 -18.82 12.23
C GLU A 176 -21.67 -17.33 12.60
N HIS A 177 -20.97 -17.06 13.70
CA HIS A 177 -20.84 -15.72 14.27
C HIS A 177 -19.43 -15.47 14.82
N TRP A 178 -19.07 -14.18 14.97
CA TRP A 178 -17.90 -13.78 15.76
C TRP A 178 -18.32 -13.20 17.11
N TYR A 179 -17.52 -13.43 18.14
CA TYR A 179 -17.72 -12.94 19.50
C TYR A 179 -16.41 -12.41 20.10
N GLN A 180 -16.50 -11.26 20.77
CA GLN A 180 -15.43 -10.59 21.51
C GLN A 180 -14.11 -10.35 20.73
N LEU A 181 -14.15 -10.36 19.40
CA LEU A 181 -13.01 -10.15 18.51
C LEU A 181 -13.27 -8.89 17.67
N ALA A 182 -12.51 -7.81 17.93
CA ALA A 182 -12.72 -6.51 17.31
C ALA A 182 -11.82 -6.24 16.11
N ASP A 183 -10.52 -6.51 16.22
CA ASP A 183 -9.52 -6.27 15.17
C ASP A 183 -8.36 -7.27 15.23
N ILE A 184 -7.73 -7.47 14.06
CA ILE A 184 -6.36 -7.96 13.97
C ILE A 184 -5.53 -6.88 13.25
N GLU A 185 -4.49 -6.41 13.92
CA GLU A 185 -3.62 -5.35 13.44
C GLU A 185 -2.24 -5.90 13.10
N VAL A 186 -1.64 -5.39 12.02
CA VAL A 186 -0.30 -5.74 11.57
C VAL A 186 0.63 -4.53 11.68
N ALA A 187 1.89 -4.77 12.02
CA ALA A 187 2.92 -3.73 11.88
C ALA A 187 3.30 -3.66 10.39
N ALA A 188 3.17 -2.47 9.80
CA ALA A 188 3.41 -2.24 8.38
C ALA A 188 4.29 -0.99 8.16
N ASP A 189 4.71 -0.78 6.92
CA ASP A 189 5.42 0.44 6.53
C ASP A 189 4.52 1.67 6.75
N GLY A 190 5.12 2.84 7.01
CA GLY A 190 4.39 4.08 7.34
C GLY A 190 3.43 4.60 6.27
N HIS A 191 3.43 4.01 5.07
CA HIS A 191 2.50 4.34 3.97
C HIS A 191 1.28 3.41 3.92
N ALA A 192 1.28 2.33 4.69
CA ALA A 192 0.17 1.39 4.75
C ALA A 192 -1.05 2.06 5.41
N ARG A 193 -2.23 1.79 4.87
CA ARG A 193 -3.48 2.45 5.30
C ARG A 193 -4.62 1.45 5.49
N ALA A 194 -5.63 1.84 6.25
CA ALA A 194 -6.89 1.12 6.36
C ALA A 194 -8.04 1.95 5.77
N ILE A 195 -8.85 1.29 4.94
CA ILE A 195 -10.09 1.82 4.37
C ILE A 195 -11.22 1.16 5.15
N VAL A 196 -12.01 1.94 5.87
CA VAL A 196 -13.13 1.42 6.64
C VAL A 196 -14.40 1.48 5.81
N THR A 197 -15.07 0.36 5.63
CA THR A 197 -16.39 0.29 4.99
C THR A 197 -17.45 0.19 6.08
N ILE A 198 -18.22 1.25 6.28
CA ILE A 198 -19.25 1.34 7.33
C ILE A 198 -20.65 1.40 6.69
N GLY A 199 -21.57 0.60 7.22
CA GLY A 199 -22.91 0.51 6.65
C GLY A 199 -23.81 -0.55 7.25
N ASP A 200 -24.82 -0.92 6.46
CA ASP A 200 -25.84 -1.89 6.83
C ASP A 200 -25.52 -3.34 6.39
N SER A 201 -26.53 -4.22 6.33
CA SER A 201 -26.46 -5.62 5.90
C SER A 201 -25.85 -5.82 4.51
N ILE A 202 -25.96 -4.83 3.63
CA ILE A 202 -25.35 -4.87 2.30
C ILE A 202 -23.83 -4.79 2.45
N THR A 203 -23.32 -3.89 3.30
CA THR A 203 -21.88 -3.81 3.62
C THR A 203 -21.41 -4.99 4.45
N ASP A 204 -22.24 -5.42 5.40
CA ASP A 204 -21.98 -6.56 6.29
C ASP A 204 -21.82 -7.88 5.52
N GLY A 205 -22.55 -8.06 4.41
CA GLY A 205 -22.40 -9.19 3.51
C GLY A 205 -23.56 -10.19 3.49
N HIS A 206 -24.80 -9.76 3.75
CA HIS A 206 -25.96 -10.66 3.59
C HIS A 206 -26.08 -11.17 2.15
N GLY A 207 -26.24 -12.47 1.95
CA GLY A 207 -26.24 -13.10 0.62
C GLY A 207 -24.86 -13.54 0.13
N ALA A 208 -23.79 -13.24 0.87
CA ALA A 208 -22.47 -13.82 0.67
C ALA A 208 -22.43 -15.31 1.07
N THR A 209 -21.46 -16.05 0.54
CA THR A 209 -21.25 -17.46 0.87
C THR A 209 -20.60 -17.57 2.26
N THR A 210 -21.18 -18.37 3.17
CA THR A 210 -20.54 -18.67 4.46
C THR A 210 -19.16 -19.27 4.24
N ASP A 211 -18.15 -18.73 4.93
CA ASP A 211 -16.72 -19.04 4.78
C ASP A 211 -16.12 -18.71 3.38
N GLY A 212 -16.85 -17.97 2.54
CA GLY A 212 -16.44 -17.64 1.17
C GLY A 212 -15.54 -16.41 1.04
N ASP A 213 -15.68 -15.44 1.95
CA ASP A 213 -15.11 -14.09 1.85
C ASP A 213 -15.37 -13.43 0.48
N ASP A 214 -16.62 -13.50 0.02
CA ASP A 214 -17.08 -12.96 -1.27
C ASP A 214 -18.00 -11.73 -1.12
N ARG A 215 -17.91 -11.04 0.03
CA ARG A 215 -18.54 -9.73 0.28
C ARG A 215 -17.83 -8.65 -0.53
N TRP A 216 -18.50 -7.53 -0.83
CA TRP A 216 -17.85 -6.47 -1.61
C TRP A 216 -16.59 -5.88 -0.94
N PRO A 217 -16.49 -5.75 0.41
CA PRO A 217 -15.25 -5.30 1.04
C PRO A 217 -14.10 -6.32 0.89
N ASP A 218 -14.39 -7.63 0.93
CA ASP A 218 -13.39 -8.68 0.71
C ASP A 218 -12.84 -8.64 -0.71
N GLN A 219 -13.75 -8.49 -1.68
CA GLN A 219 -13.41 -8.38 -3.10
C GLN A 219 -12.64 -7.08 -3.37
N LEU A 220 -12.98 -5.97 -2.69
CA LEU A 220 -12.20 -4.73 -2.74
C LEU A 220 -10.77 -4.94 -2.21
N ALA A 221 -10.61 -5.60 -1.07
CA ALA A 221 -9.30 -5.93 -0.50
C ALA A 221 -8.48 -6.78 -1.49
N ALA A 222 -9.10 -7.74 -2.16
CA ALA A 222 -8.45 -8.54 -3.19
C ALA A 222 -7.99 -7.70 -4.39
N ARG A 223 -8.83 -6.76 -4.87
CA ARG A 223 -8.48 -5.84 -5.96
C ARG A 223 -7.32 -4.91 -5.59
N LEU A 224 -7.33 -4.35 -4.39
CA LEU A 224 -6.26 -3.47 -3.89
C LEU A 224 -4.93 -4.22 -3.79
N ARG A 225 -4.94 -5.43 -3.24
CA ARG A 225 -3.75 -6.29 -3.17
C ARG A 225 -3.24 -6.67 -4.56
N ALA A 226 -4.12 -7.02 -5.49
CA ALA A 226 -3.74 -7.30 -6.88
C ALA A 226 -3.13 -6.09 -7.60
N ALA A 227 -3.51 -4.88 -7.21
CA ALA A 227 -2.92 -3.62 -7.68
C ALA A 227 -1.63 -3.23 -6.92
N GLY A 228 -1.16 -4.07 -5.99
CA GLY A 228 0.01 -3.78 -5.16
C GLY A 228 -0.19 -2.59 -4.23
N ALA A 229 -1.41 -2.34 -3.77
CA ALA A 229 -1.69 -1.30 -2.79
C ALA A 229 -1.39 -1.80 -1.37
N ASP A 230 -0.68 -0.99 -0.60
CA ASP A 230 -0.52 -1.18 0.85
C ASP A 230 -1.77 -0.65 1.59
N ALA A 231 -2.93 -1.22 1.28
CA ALA A 231 -4.21 -0.83 1.86
C ALA A 231 -4.99 -2.03 2.37
N ALA A 232 -5.45 -1.95 3.63
CA ALA A 232 -6.43 -2.87 4.20
C ALA A 232 -7.85 -2.37 3.98
N VAL A 233 -8.82 -3.30 3.97
CA VAL A 233 -10.25 -2.97 3.98
C VAL A 233 -10.85 -3.56 5.25
N ILE A 234 -11.53 -2.73 6.04
CA ILE A 234 -12.13 -3.10 7.32
C ILE A 234 -13.64 -3.03 7.20
N ASN A 235 -14.31 -4.16 7.34
CA ASN A 235 -15.75 -4.24 7.24
C ASN A 235 -16.40 -3.96 8.61
N THR A 236 -17.09 -2.82 8.72
CA THR A 236 -17.89 -2.46 9.88
C THR A 236 -19.38 -2.35 9.52
N GLY A 237 -19.87 -3.19 8.62
CA GLY A 237 -21.29 -3.40 8.39
C GLY A 237 -22.03 -3.89 9.64
N ILE A 238 -23.32 -3.57 9.78
CA ILE A 238 -24.23 -4.18 10.75
C ILE A 238 -25.56 -4.45 10.07
N GLY A 239 -26.08 -5.67 10.17
CA GLY A 239 -27.42 -5.99 9.68
C GLY A 239 -28.50 -5.08 10.25
N GLY A 240 -29.40 -4.57 9.40
CA GLY A 240 -30.49 -3.68 9.83
C GLY A 240 -30.01 -2.36 10.44
N ASN A 241 -28.75 -1.94 10.23
CA ASN A 241 -28.25 -0.67 10.74
C ASN A 241 -28.95 0.52 10.07
N ARG A 242 -28.90 1.65 10.75
CA ARG A 242 -29.64 2.85 10.41
C ARG A 242 -28.81 4.06 10.80
N VAL A 243 -29.07 5.19 10.15
CA VAL A 243 -28.30 6.42 10.37
C VAL A 243 -28.53 6.99 11.77
N LEU A 244 -29.80 7.05 12.20
CA LEU A 244 -30.21 7.86 13.36
C LEU A 244 -30.78 7.05 14.53
N LEU A 245 -31.48 5.96 14.24
CA LEU A 245 -32.11 5.12 15.25
C LEU A 245 -31.41 3.77 15.31
N ASP A 246 -31.41 3.14 16.47
CA ASP A 246 -30.83 1.80 16.58
C ASP A 246 -31.64 0.78 15.76
N GLY A 247 -30.95 -0.26 15.32
CA GLY A 247 -31.52 -1.42 14.63
C GLY A 247 -31.14 -2.68 15.39
N LEU A 248 -30.56 -3.67 14.70
CA LEU A 248 -29.97 -4.84 15.36
C LEU A 248 -28.71 -4.47 16.18
N GLY A 249 -28.09 -3.35 15.85
CA GLY A 249 -26.99 -2.75 16.61
C GLY A 249 -27.16 -1.22 16.75
N PRO A 250 -26.20 -0.54 17.40
CA PRO A 250 -26.24 0.91 17.56
C PRO A 250 -26.28 1.62 16.21
N ASN A 251 -27.00 2.73 16.12
CA ASN A 251 -27.05 3.57 14.92
C ASN A 251 -25.66 4.06 14.47
N LEU A 252 -25.55 4.41 13.18
CA LEU A 252 -24.33 4.93 12.55
C LEU A 252 -23.70 6.03 13.38
N LEU A 253 -24.46 7.05 13.76
CA LEU A 253 -23.91 8.21 14.46
C LEU A 253 -23.37 7.85 15.86
N ALA A 254 -23.98 6.91 16.56
CA ALA A 254 -23.50 6.46 17.86
C ALA A 254 -22.19 5.66 17.77
N ARG A 255 -21.98 4.91 16.68
CA ARG A 255 -20.82 4.04 16.51
C ARG A 255 -19.71 4.60 15.61
N PHE A 256 -19.96 5.70 14.90
CA PHE A 256 -19.09 6.19 13.82
C PHE A 256 -17.62 6.28 14.23
N ASP A 257 -17.28 6.99 15.31
CA ASP A 257 -15.87 7.19 15.69
C ASP A 257 -15.18 5.87 16.08
N ARG A 258 -15.88 5.00 16.82
CA ARG A 258 -15.37 3.68 17.24
C ARG A 258 -15.13 2.77 16.04
N ASP A 259 -16.06 2.77 15.09
CA ASP A 259 -16.00 1.87 13.96
C ASP A 259 -15.18 2.43 12.80
N THR A 260 -14.78 3.71 12.83
CA THR A 260 -13.93 4.36 11.82
C THR A 260 -12.59 4.84 12.40
N ALA A 261 -12.55 6.05 12.97
CA ALA A 261 -11.32 6.74 13.39
C ALA A 261 -10.53 6.00 14.48
N ALA A 262 -11.18 5.19 15.32
CA ALA A 262 -10.49 4.38 16.32
C ALA A 262 -9.77 3.15 15.74
N ARG A 263 -9.94 2.85 14.44
CA ARG A 263 -9.25 1.74 13.77
C ARG A 263 -7.86 2.17 13.34
N SER A 264 -6.85 1.41 13.78
CA SER A 264 -5.44 1.74 13.54
C SER A 264 -5.13 1.89 12.04
N GLY A 265 -4.49 2.99 11.66
CA GLY A 265 -4.10 3.27 10.28
C GLY A 265 -5.26 3.70 9.36
N ALA A 266 -6.46 3.99 9.88
CA ALA A 266 -7.58 4.48 9.08
C ALA A 266 -7.23 5.81 8.37
N THR A 267 -7.47 5.87 7.06
CA THR A 267 -7.34 7.10 6.26
C THR A 267 -8.58 7.44 5.46
N ASP A 268 -9.45 6.46 5.25
CA ASP A 268 -10.60 6.53 4.37
C ASP A 268 -11.80 5.81 4.97
N VAL A 269 -12.98 6.37 4.78
CA VAL A 269 -14.27 5.78 5.12
C VAL A 269 -15.11 5.66 3.85
N ILE A 270 -15.70 4.50 3.59
CA ILE A 270 -16.74 4.31 2.58
C ILE A 270 -18.06 4.09 3.32
N LEU A 271 -18.98 5.04 3.20
CA LEU A 271 -20.29 5.02 3.87
C LEU A 271 -21.38 4.54 2.89
N LEU A 272 -22.05 3.44 3.22
CA LEU A 272 -23.25 2.94 2.54
C LEU A 272 -24.30 2.54 3.60
N GLU A 273 -25.25 3.43 3.86
CA GLU A 273 -26.19 3.30 4.99
C GLU A 273 -27.51 3.99 4.64
N ALA A 274 -28.57 3.74 5.42
CA ALA A 274 -29.91 4.37 5.35
C ALA A 274 -31.00 3.60 4.60
N ILE A 275 -30.70 2.46 3.96
CA ILE A 275 -31.76 1.69 3.28
C ILE A 275 -32.79 1.15 4.28
N ASN A 276 -32.34 0.75 5.47
CA ASN A 276 -33.22 0.30 6.54
C ASN A 276 -34.03 1.45 7.16
N ASP A 277 -33.54 2.69 7.12
CA ASP A 277 -34.33 3.86 7.54
C ASP A 277 -35.53 4.06 6.61
N LEU A 278 -35.29 4.02 5.30
CA LEU A 278 -36.34 4.14 4.28
C LEU A 278 -37.32 2.96 4.38
N GLY A 279 -36.81 1.74 4.47
CA GLY A 279 -37.65 0.55 4.57
C GLY A 279 -38.50 0.51 5.85
N THR A 280 -37.90 0.85 7.01
CA THR A 280 -38.62 0.82 8.30
C THR A 280 -39.70 1.89 8.37
N LEU A 281 -39.56 3.01 7.66
CA LEU A 281 -40.55 4.09 7.65
C LEU A 281 -41.94 3.61 7.25
N THR A 282 -42.01 2.75 6.22
CA THR A 282 -43.27 2.30 5.60
C THR A 282 -43.59 0.83 5.85
N ARG A 283 -42.68 0.08 6.50
CA ARG A 283 -42.80 -1.38 6.70
C ARG A 283 -44.14 -1.81 7.26
N ASP A 284 -44.60 -1.15 8.33
CA ASP A 284 -45.79 -1.59 9.07
C ASP A 284 -47.08 -0.93 8.55
N ALA A 285 -46.98 0.30 8.02
CA ALA A 285 -48.07 1.04 7.38
C ALA A 285 -47.54 2.19 6.51
N PRO A 286 -48.28 2.64 5.48
CA PRO A 286 -47.93 3.85 4.73
C PRO A 286 -47.90 5.10 5.61
N VAL A 287 -47.03 6.04 5.29
CA VAL A 287 -46.91 7.33 5.98
C VAL A 287 -47.22 8.50 5.04
N SER A 288 -47.34 9.71 5.58
CA SER A 288 -47.58 10.91 4.78
C SER A 288 -46.32 11.37 4.03
N GLN A 289 -46.48 12.11 2.93
CA GLN A 289 -45.35 12.71 2.21
C GLN A 289 -44.47 13.59 3.13
N ALA A 290 -45.08 14.28 4.10
CA ALA A 290 -44.34 15.09 5.06
C ALA A 290 -43.41 14.25 5.95
N GLU A 291 -43.76 13.00 6.25
CA GLU A 291 -42.91 12.08 7.01
C GLU A 291 -41.76 11.54 6.16
N HIS A 292 -42.01 11.23 4.88
CA HIS A 292 -40.97 10.93 3.89
C HIS A 292 -39.94 12.07 3.79
N ASP A 293 -40.42 13.29 3.50
CA ASP A 293 -39.58 14.49 3.39
C ASP A 293 -38.78 14.75 4.67
N ALA A 294 -39.41 14.59 5.84
CA ALA A 294 -38.77 14.76 7.14
C ALA A 294 -37.68 13.71 7.40
N LEU A 295 -37.89 12.45 6.99
CA LEU A 295 -36.89 11.40 7.14
C LEU A 295 -35.67 11.68 6.24
N VAL A 296 -35.89 11.98 4.96
CA VAL A 296 -34.82 12.30 4.00
C VAL A 296 -33.96 13.46 4.51
N ALA A 297 -34.58 14.53 5.00
CA ALA A 297 -33.87 15.68 5.57
C ALA A 297 -33.03 15.30 6.81
N LYS A 298 -33.55 14.43 7.67
CA LYS A 298 -32.83 13.96 8.87
C LYS A 298 -31.65 13.06 8.50
N ILE A 299 -31.81 12.16 7.52
CA ILE A 299 -30.71 11.31 7.01
C ILE A 299 -29.60 12.18 6.42
N ILE A 300 -29.95 13.16 5.58
CA ILE A 300 -28.99 14.13 5.02
C ILE A 300 -28.22 14.85 6.13
N THR A 301 -28.92 15.27 7.19
CA THR A 301 -28.28 15.90 8.36
C THR A 301 -27.32 14.93 9.05
N GLY A 302 -27.70 13.66 9.19
CA GLY A 302 -26.84 12.61 9.73
C GLY A 302 -25.58 12.36 8.89
N TYR A 303 -25.70 12.34 7.56
CA TYR A 303 -24.53 12.27 6.67
C TYR A 303 -23.60 13.47 6.86
N GLY A 304 -24.15 14.68 6.97
CA GLY A 304 -23.35 15.87 7.28
C GLY A 304 -22.53 15.71 8.57
N GLN A 305 -23.14 15.17 9.64
CA GLN A 305 -22.43 14.90 10.89
C GLN A 305 -21.34 13.83 10.76
N ALA A 306 -21.58 12.78 9.97
CA ALA A 306 -20.56 11.75 9.70
C ALA A 306 -19.38 12.33 8.92
N ILE A 307 -19.66 13.19 7.93
CA ILE A 307 -18.62 13.88 7.14
C ILE A 307 -17.78 14.79 8.02
N ASP A 308 -18.41 15.66 8.81
CA ASP A 308 -17.71 16.58 9.72
C ASP A 308 -16.80 15.81 10.70
N ARG A 309 -17.27 14.68 11.23
CA ARG A 309 -16.49 13.83 12.15
C ARG A 309 -15.33 13.13 11.46
N ALA A 310 -15.51 12.64 10.23
CA ALA A 310 -14.43 12.07 9.44
C ALA A 310 -13.32 13.10 9.20
N HIS A 311 -13.69 14.29 8.72
CA HIS A 311 -12.74 15.38 8.47
C HIS A 311 -12.05 15.88 9.74
N ALA A 312 -12.75 15.95 10.87
CA ALA A 312 -12.17 16.30 12.15
C ALA A 312 -11.08 15.32 12.62
N GLN A 313 -11.12 14.07 12.15
CA GLN A 313 -10.12 13.03 12.41
C GLN A 313 -9.10 12.88 11.26
N GLY A 314 -9.14 13.76 10.26
CA GLY A 314 -8.25 13.72 9.10
C GLY A 314 -8.55 12.58 8.12
N LEU A 315 -9.72 11.97 8.20
CA LEU A 315 -10.17 10.91 7.31
C LEU A 315 -10.85 11.49 6.07
N ARG A 316 -10.64 10.88 4.91
CA ARG A 316 -11.50 11.11 3.74
C ARG A 316 -12.76 10.25 3.84
N ILE A 317 -13.89 10.76 3.38
CA ILE A 317 -15.16 10.03 3.39
C ILE A 317 -15.80 9.98 2.00
N TRP A 318 -16.17 8.77 1.60
CA TRP A 318 -16.74 8.43 0.31
C TRP A 318 -18.20 8.03 0.48
N GLY A 319 -19.09 8.66 -0.29
CA GLY A 319 -20.52 8.33 -0.29
C GLY A 319 -20.82 7.19 -1.26
N GLY A 320 -21.33 6.07 -0.75
CA GLY A 320 -21.92 5.00 -1.54
C GLY A 320 -23.39 5.28 -1.83
N THR A 321 -23.81 5.27 -3.09
CA THR A 321 -25.24 5.41 -3.42
C THR A 321 -26.03 4.19 -2.94
N LEU A 322 -27.21 4.43 -2.37
CA LEU A 322 -28.15 3.39 -1.94
C LEU A 322 -28.56 2.51 -3.11
N THR A 323 -28.49 1.19 -2.95
CA THR A 323 -28.89 0.23 -3.98
C THR A 323 -30.42 0.18 -4.14
N PRO A 324 -30.95 -0.18 -5.31
CA PRO A 324 -32.39 -0.33 -5.49
C PRO A 324 -32.96 -1.47 -4.64
N PHE A 325 -34.19 -1.32 -4.17
CA PHE A 325 -34.87 -2.32 -3.34
C PHE A 325 -36.39 -2.43 -3.57
N VAL A 326 -36.92 -1.85 -4.65
CA VAL A 326 -38.34 -2.03 -4.99
C VAL A 326 -38.60 -3.49 -5.32
N GLY A 327 -39.69 -4.03 -4.76
CA GLY A 327 -40.03 -5.45 -4.83
C GLY A 327 -39.58 -6.25 -3.63
N ASN A 328 -38.84 -5.67 -2.67
CA ASN A 328 -38.54 -6.33 -1.41
C ASN A 328 -39.83 -6.56 -0.59
N ASP A 329 -40.11 -7.82 -0.28
CA ASP A 329 -41.31 -8.23 0.45
C ASP A 329 -41.28 -7.84 1.92
N TYR A 330 -40.10 -7.70 2.54
CA TYR A 330 -39.99 -7.36 3.95
C TYR A 330 -40.35 -5.90 4.24
N TYR A 331 -39.90 -4.97 3.38
CA TYR A 331 -40.16 -3.54 3.51
C TYR A 331 -41.37 -3.05 2.71
N HIS A 332 -41.93 -3.89 1.83
CA HIS A 332 -43.01 -3.52 0.92
C HIS A 332 -42.67 -2.27 0.09
N ALA A 333 -41.42 -2.19 -0.37
CA ALA A 333 -40.88 -0.98 -0.99
C ALA A 333 -41.61 -0.62 -2.29
N ASP A 334 -42.11 0.61 -2.35
CA ASP A 334 -42.93 1.13 -3.45
C ASP A 334 -42.31 2.36 -4.13
N ALA A 335 -43.11 3.07 -4.94
CA ALA A 335 -42.66 4.26 -5.66
C ALA A 335 -42.29 5.44 -4.74
N ALA A 336 -42.87 5.54 -3.54
CA ALA A 336 -42.51 6.59 -2.57
C ALA A 336 -41.15 6.27 -1.93
N ASN A 337 -40.91 5.01 -1.57
CA ASN A 337 -39.58 4.58 -1.10
C ASN A 337 -38.49 4.81 -2.17
N GLU A 338 -38.78 4.53 -3.44
CA GLU A 338 -37.86 4.80 -4.54
C GLU A 338 -37.61 6.30 -4.72
N ALA A 339 -38.63 7.14 -4.57
CA ALA A 339 -38.47 8.59 -4.64
C ALA A 339 -37.52 9.12 -3.54
N ASP A 340 -37.65 8.63 -2.30
CA ASP A 340 -36.76 8.97 -1.20
C ASP A 340 -35.32 8.50 -1.47
N ARG A 341 -35.17 7.26 -1.95
CA ARG A 341 -33.86 6.70 -2.30
C ARG A 341 -33.18 7.54 -3.38
N GLN A 342 -33.91 7.94 -4.42
CA GLN A 342 -33.39 8.81 -5.48
C GLN A 342 -33.05 10.21 -4.95
N ALA A 343 -33.82 10.77 -4.02
CA ALA A 343 -33.50 12.04 -3.38
C ALA A 343 -32.18 11.98 -2.60
N LEU A 344 -31.97 10.92 -1.81
CA LEU A 344 -30.71 10.69 -1.09
C LEU A 344 -29.55 10.44 -2.07
N ASN A 345 -29.75 9.63 -3.10
CA ASN A 345 -28.72 9.37 -4.11
C ASN A 345 -28.35 10.60 -4.94
N ALA A 346 -29.31 11.48 -5.23
CA ALA A 346 -29.04 12.76 -5.87
C ALA A 346 -28.19 13.68 -4.98
N TRP A 347 -28.49 13.72 -3.67
CA TRP A 347 -27.68 14.44 -2.70
C TRP A 347 -26.26 13.87 -2.60
N ILE A 348 -26.11 12.54 -2.49
CA ILE A 348 -24.80 11.86 -2.44
C ILE A 348 -23.96 12.18 -3.69
N ARG A 349 -24.57 12.18 -4.88
CA ARG A 349 -23.89 12.48 -6.15
C ARG A 349 -23.54 13.97 -6.34
N THR A 350 -24.09 14.87 -5.53
CA THR A 350 -23.83 16.30 -5.66
C THR A 350 -22.38 16.61 -5.24
N PRO A 351 -21.55 17.22 -6.13
CA PRO A 351 -20.16 17.51 -5.80
C PRO A 351 -20.04 18.43 -4.57
N GLY A 352 -19.02 18.18 -3.74
CA GLY A 352 -18.69 19.01 -2.58
C GLY A 352 -19.28 18.52 -1.25
N HIS A 353 -20.11 17.47 -1.26
CA HIS A 353 -20.63 16.86 -0.03
C HIS A 353 -19.66 15.82 0.52
N PHE A 354 -19.32 14.80 -0.27
CA PHE A 354 -18.30 13.80 0.05
C PHE A 354 -16.99 14.09 -0.68
N ASP A 355 -15.87 13.53 -0.20
CA ASP A 355 -14.57 13.59 -0.89
C ASP A 355 -14.55 12.81 -2.20
N GLY A 356 -15.47 11.85 -2.32
CA GLY A 356 -15.76 11.14 -3.55
C GLY A 356 -17.04 10.30 -3.45
N VAL A 357 -17.49 9.79 -4.58
CA VAL A 357 -18.74 9.04 -4.70
C VAL A 357 -18.49 7.70 -5.36
N ILE A 358 -19.09 6.65 -4.80
CA ILE A 358 -19.10 5.30 -5.38
C ILE A 358 -20.55 4.98 -5.74
N ASP A 359 -20.82 4.89 -7.04
CA ASP A 359 -22.18 4.72 -7.54
C ASP A 359 -22.62 3.25 -7.55
N PHE A 360 -22.87 2.69 -6.35
CA PHE A 360 -23.36 1.32 -6.18
C PHE A 360 -24.74 1.11 -6.81
N ASP A 361 -25.65 2.08 -6.74
CA ASP A 361 -26.95 2.07 -7.46
C ASP A 361 -26.76 1.70 -8.93
N ARG A 362 -25.90 2.45 -9.64
CA ARG A 362 -25.62 2.17 -11.05
C ARG A 362 -24.92 0.82 -11.25
N ALA A 363 -24.11 0.39 -10.30
CA ALA A 363 -23.36 -0.86 -10.40
C ALA A 363 -24.27 -2.10 -10.37
N VAL A 364 -25.39 -2.05 -9.64
CA VAL A 364 -26.22 -3.23 -9.39
C VAL A 364 -27.64 -3.18 -9.96
N ARG A 365 -28.15 -2.00 -10.35
CA ARG A 365 -29.53 -1.88 -10.85
C ARG A 365 -29.77 -2.58 -12.18
N ASP A 366 -31.00 -3.06 -12.38
CA ASP A 366 -31.45 -3.54 -13.68
C ASP A 366 -31.56 -2.35 -14.65
N PRO A 367 -30.88 -2.34 -15.81
CA PRO A 367 -30.99 -1.26 -16.78
C PRO A 367 -32.40 -1.11 -17.38
N ALA A 368 -33.22 -2.18 -17.36
CA ALA A 368 -34.61 -2.15 -17.82
C ALA A 368 -35.61 -1.75 -16.72
N GLN A 369 -35.27 -1.97 -15.45
CA GLN A 369 -36.07 -1.62 -14.26
C GLN A 369 -35.16 -1.01 -13.18
N PRO A 370 -34.72 0.26 -13.33
CA PRO A 370 -33.69 0.86 -12.48
C PRO A 370 -33.99 0.93 -10.98
N GLU A 371 -35.26 0.75 -10.60
CA GLU A 371 -35.73 0.67 -9.22
C GLU A 371 -35.50 -0.72 -8.57
N ARG A 372 -35.02 -1.71 -9.35
CA ARG A 372 -34.74 -3.07 -8.91
C ARG A 372 -33.27 -3.45 -9.09
N LEU A 373 -32.81 -4.42 -8.30
CA LEU A 373 -31.54 -5.11 -8.56
C LEU A 373 -31.63 -5.86 -9.89
N LEU A 374 -30.52 -5.89 -10.63
CA LEU A 374 -30.39 -6.79 -11.78
C LEU A 374 -30.58 -8.23 -11.29
N PRO A 375 -31.43 -9.07 -11.93
CA PRO A 375 -31.71 -10.41 -11.42
C PRO A 375 -30.48 -11.31 -11.20
N ALA A 376 -29.40 -11.11 -11.98
CA ALA A 376 -28.14 -11.84 -11.80
C ALA A 376 -27.37 -11.41 -10.52
N TYR A 377 -27.64 -10.21 -10.02
CA TYR A 377 -27.01 -9.60 -8.86
C TYR A 377 -27.89 -9.65 -7.61
N ASP A 378 -29.12 -10.15 -7.72
CA ASP A 378 -30.08 -10.25 -6.62
C ASP A 378 -29.92 -11.61 -5.91
N SER A 379 -29.89 -11.59 -4.58
CA SER A 379 -29.92 -12.82 -3.76
C SER A 379 -31.26 -13.55 -3.84
N GLY A 380 -32.30 -12.88 -4.34
CA GLY A 380 -33.67 -13.35 -4.48
C GLY A 380 -34.66 -12.65 -3.54
N ASP A 381 -34.18 -11.79 -2.65
CA ASP A 381 -35.01 -11.01 -1.72
C ASP A 381 -35.26 -9.57 -2.18
N HIS A 382 -34.71 -9.18 -3.33
CA HIS A 382 -34.85 -7.85 -3.91
C HIS A 382 -34.28 -6.72 -3.04
N LEU A 383 -33.34 -7.02 -2.14
CA LEU A 383 -32.65 -6.05 -1.29
C LEU A 383 -31.15 -6.31 -1.24
N HIS A 384 -30.73 -7.55 -1.04
CA HIS A 384 -29.35 -7.92 -0.85
C HIS A 384 -28.69 -8.43 -2.14
N PRO A 385 -27.45 -7.99 -2.43
CA PRO A 385 -26.69 -8.53 -3.54
C PRO A 385 -26.37 -10.03 -3.38
N SER A 386 -26.38 -10.76 -4.49
CA SER A 386 -25.71 -12.07 -4.61
C SER A 386 -24.19 -11.90 -4.63
N PRO A 387 -23.38 -12.99 -4.55
CA PRO A 387 -21.93 -12.90 -4.71
C PRO A 387 -21.51 -12.21 -6.02
N ALA A 388 -22.28 -12.37 -7.11
CA ALA A 388 -22.04 -11.66 -8.36
C ALA A 388 -22.35 -10.16 -8.25
N GLY A 389 -23.41 -9.79 -7.51
CA GLY A 389 -23.72 -8.40 -7.19
C GLY A 389 -22.64 -7.74 -6.32
N TYR A 390 -22.11 -8.47 -5.32
CA TYR A 390 -20.99 -8.00 -4.52
C TYR A 390 -19.70 -7.80 -5.31
N ALA A 391 -19.40 -8.68 -6.27
CA ALA A 391 -18.30 -8.48 -7.20
C ALA A 391 -18.50 -7.22 -8.05
N ALA A 392 -19.72 -6.94 -8.52
CA ALA A 392 -20.04 -5.73 -9.28
C ALA A 392 -19.88 -4.46 -8.42
N MET A 393 -20.34 -4.47 -7.17
CA MET A 393 -20.12 -3.38 -6.22
C MET A 393 -18.65 -3.13 -5.98
N ALA A 394 -17.88 -4.19 -5.68
CA ALA A 394 -16.45 -4.08 -5.47
C ALA A 394 -15.75 -3.49 -6.69
N ALA A 395 -16.14 -3.87 -7.91
CA ALA A 395 -15.60 -3.34 -9.16
C ALA A 395 -15.87 -1.84 -9.38
N ALA A 396 -16.99 -1.32 -8.87
CA ALA A 396 -17.36 0.09 -8.98
C ALA A 396 -16.46 1.03 -8.15
N VAL A 397 -15.76 0.50 -7.14
CA VAL A 397 -14.84 1.29 -6.30
C VAL A 397 -13.59 1.68 -7.11
N PRO A 398 -13.25 2.99 -7.20
CA PRO A 398 -12.07 3.46 -7.93
C PRO A 398 -10.79 3.24 -7.12
N ILE A 399 -10.19 2.05 -7.23
CA ILE A 399 -9.00 1.67 -6.44
C ILE A 399 -7.81 2.63 -6.60
N THR A 400 -7.72 3.38 -7.70
CA THR A 400 -6.70 4.41 -7.91
C THR A 400 -6.75 5.54 -6.88
N ALA A 401 -7.92 5.79 -6.27
CA ALA A 401 -8.05 6.78 -5.20
C ALA A 401 -7.48 6.30 -3.85
N PHE A 402 -7.21 5.00 -3.74
CA PHE A 402 -6.77 4.31 -2.52
C PHE A 402 -5.39 3.66 -2.67
N THR A 403 -4.87 3.56 -3.89
CA THR A 403 -3.49 3.16 -4.16
C THR A 403 -2.53 4.33 -3.91
N PRO A 404 -1.29 4.08 -3.45
CA PRO A 404 -0.27 5.13 -3.42
C PRO A 404 -0.09 5.74 -4.82
N ASN A 405 -0.39 7.03 -4.95
CA ASN A 405 -0.24 7.81 -6.19
C ASN A 405 1.21 8.25 -6.45
N GLY A 406 2.17 7.75 -5.66
CA GLY A 406 3.56 8.11 -5.82
C GLY A 406 4.25 7.30 -6.92
N PRO A 407 5.35 7.83 -7.46
CA PRO A 407 6.01 7.27 -8.64
C PRO A 407 6.70 5.95 -8.31
N ARG A 408 6.69 4.99 -9.24
CA ARG A 408 7.61 3.85 -9.17
C ARG A 408 8.95 4.29 -9.74
N ILE A 409 10.05 4.11 -9.01
CA ILE A 409 11.38 4.59 -9.42
C ILE A 409 12.35 3.40 -9.42
N ALA A 410 12.95 3.11 -10.58
CA ALA A 410 14.15 2.29 -10.67
C ALA A 410 15.37 3.20 -10.63
N ILE A 411 16.27 2.99 -9.66
CA ILE A 411 17.52 3.75 -9.56
C ILE A 411 18.59 3.02 -10.35
N THR A 412 19.38 3.76 -11.12
CA THR A 412 20.51 3.24 -11.90
C THR A 412 21.70 4.18 -11.77
N PHE A 413 22.91 3.62 -11.80
CA PHE A 413 24.16 4.38 -11.74
C PHE A 413 25.01 4.10 -12.98
N ASP A 414 25.52 5.15 -13.61
CA ASP A 414 26.44 5.08 -14.74
C ASP A 414 27.88 5.36 -14.28
N ASP A 415 28.84 5.14 -15.19
CA ASP A 415 30.27 5.44 -15.04
C ASP A 415 31.03 4.65 -13.96
N LEU A 416 30.67 3.39 -13.73
CA LEU A 416 31.45 2.55 -12.84
C LEU A 416 32.79 2.13 -13.50
N PRO A 417 33.92 2.09 -12.77
CA PRO A 417 34.07 2.29 -11.34
C PRO A 417 34.34 3.74 -10.87
N ALA A 418 34.36 4.72 -11.76
CA ALA A 418 34.84 6.06 -11.45
C ALA A 418 34.11 7.15 -12.24
N HIS A 419 33.47 8.07 -11.52
CA HIS A 419 32.88 9.28 -12.09
C HIS A 419 33.44 10.55 -11.42
N GLY A 420 33.77 11.55 -12.24
CA GLY A 420 34.20 12.88 -11.78
C GLY A 420 35.49 12.91 -10.95
N PRO A 421 35.95 14.11 -10.50
CA PRO A 421 37.13 14.25 -9.66
C PRO A 421 36.95 13.59 -8.29
N LEU A 422 37.99 12.94 -7.78
CA LEU A 422 38.00 12.34 -6.45
C LEU A 422 38.39 13.40 -5.39
N PRO A 423 37.54 13.71 -4.39
CA PRO A 423 37.89 14.62 -3.31
C PRO A 423 39.09 14.12 -2.49
N GLU A 424 39.83 15.04 -1.88
CA GLU A 424 40.98 14.68 -1.05
C GLU A 424 40.54 13.83 0.16
N GLY A 425 41.19 12.67 0.34
CA GLY A 425 40.90 11.72 1.42
C GLY A 425 39.84 10.66 1.09
N ASP A 426 39.15 10.78 -0.05
CA ASP A 426 38.19 9.79 -0.51
C ASP A 426 38.84 8.67 -1.35
N ASN A 427 38.09 7.59 -1.58
CA ASN A 427 38.43 6.55 -2.54
C ASN A 427 37.17 5.93 -3.16
N ARG A 428 37.31 5.39 -4.38
CA ARG A 428 36.18 4.84 -5.16
C ARG A 428 35.46 3.69 -4.48
N VAL A 429 36.19 2.83 -3.75
CA VAL A 429 35.60 1.69 -3.02
C VAL A 429 34.69 2.18 -1.89
N ALA A 430 35.12 3.19 -1.13
CA ALA A 430 34.32 3.77 -0.05
C ALA A 430 33.07 4.48 -0.57
N ILE A 431 33.18 5.22 -1.69
CA ILE A 431 32.04 5.88 -2.35
C ILE A 431 30.99 4.84 -2.76
N MET A 432 31.39 3.76 -3.44
CA MET A 432 30.46 2.70 -3.82
C MET A 432 29.85 1.96 -2.64
N ALA A 433 30.64 1.72 -1.58
CA ALA A 433 30.13 1.11 -0.36
C ALA A 433 29.07 1.99 0.32
N ALA A 434 29.30 3.31 0.38
CA ALA A 434 28.34 4.26 0.92
C ALA A 434 27.03 4.28 0.11
N ILE A 435 27.12 4.31 -1.22
CA ILE A 435 25.95 4.21 -2.11
C ILE A 435 25.20 2.89 -1.87
N SER A 436 25.92 1.77 -1.89
CA SER A 436 25.32 0.44 -1.76
C SER A 436 24.65 0.23 -0.40
N ASN A 437 25.26 0.76 0.67
CA ASN A 437 24.68 0.73 2.01
C ASN A 437 23.42 1.59 2.10
N ALA A 438 23.43 2.81 1.56
CA ALA A 438 22.26 3.68 1.55
C ALA A 438 21.08 3.05 0.78
N LEU A 439 21.34 2.43 -0.38
CA LEU A 439 20.33 1.68 -1.13
C LEU A 439 19.75 0.52 -0.31
N LYS A 440 20.62 -0.26 0.34
CA LYS A 440 20.21 -1.40 1.17
C LYS A 440 19.40 -0.98 2.40
N GLU A 441 19.84 0.05 3.11
CA GLU A 441 19.14 0.60 4.28
C GLU A 441 17.75 1.15 3.91
N ALA A 442 17.64 1.73 2.71
CA ALA A 442 16.37 2.18 2.16
C ALA A 442 15.53 1.04 1.53
N GLY A 443 15.96 -0.22 1.58
CA GLY A 443 15.21 -1.33 0.98
C GLY A 443 15.03 -1.21 -0.53
N VAL A 444 15.93 -0.51 -1.22
CA VAL A 444 15.92 -0.44 -2.69
C VAL A 444 16.32 -1.81 -3.24
N PRO A 445 15.59 -2.36 -4.24
CA PRO A 445 15.98 -3.61 -4.89
C PRO A 445 17.39 -3.54 -5.49
N PRO A 446 18.04 -4.69 -5.77
CA PRO A 446 19.33 -4.72 -6.44
C PRO A 446 19.38 -3.80 -7.66
N THR A 447 20.31 -2.85 -7.61
CA THR A 447 20.44 -1.70 -8.50
C THR A 447 21.55 -1.95 -9.51
N TYR A 448 21.30 -1.57 -10.76
CA TYR A 448 22.30 -1.65 -11.83
C TYR A 448 23.31 -0.51 -11.73
N GLY A 449 24.58 -0.89 -11.72
CA GLY A 449 25.72 -0.04 -12.02
C GLY A 449 26.25 -0.36 -13.42
N PHE A 450 26.17 0.58 -14.35
CA PHE A 450 26.67 0.44 -15.71
C PHE A 450 28.17 0.75 -15.77
N THR A 451 28.93 -0.22 -16.27
CA THR A 451 30.39 -0.29 -16.14
C THR A 451 31.12 0.18 -17.39
N ASN A 452 32.23 0.88 -17.20
CA ASN A 452 33.25 1.21 -18.19
C ASN A 452 34.59 0.61 -17.75
N GLY A 453 34.92 -0.57 -18.27
CA GLY A 453 36.13 -1.31 -17.91
C GLY A 453 37.43 -0.52 -18.10
N GLY A 454 37.46 0.37 -19.10
CA GLY A 454 38.62 1.23 -19.39
C GLY A 454 38.90 2.27 -18.31
N PHE A 455 37.91 2.67 -17.49
CA PHE A 455 38.15 3.65 -16.43
C PHE A 455 39.08 3.10 -15.34
N ALA A 456 39.05 1.79 -15.09
CA ALA A 456 39.98 1.14 -14.17
C ALA A 456 41.44 1.17 -14.66
N GLU A 457 41.70 1.26 -15.97
CA GLU A 457 43.07 1.41 -16.50
C GLU A 457 43.66 2.79 -16.15
N ASN A 458 42.82 3.83 -16.12
CA ASN A 458 43.23 5.20 -15.78
C ASN A 458 43.33 5.42 -14.27
N GLU A 459 42.53 4.71 -13.48
CA GLU A 459 42.59 4.71 -12.01
C GLU A 459 42.74 3.28 -11.44
N PRO A 460 43.93 2.64 -11.48
CA PRO A 460 44.09 1.24 -11.03
C PRO A 460 43.69 0.98 -9.58
N ALA A 461 43.68 2.01 -8.72
CA ALA A 461 43.18 1.92 -7.34
C ALA A 461 41.67 1.65 -7.26
N SER A 462 40.92 1.89 -8.35
CA SER A 462 39.47 1.66 -8.45
C SER A 462 39.10 0.21 -8.82
N THR A 463 40.06 -0.63 -9.24
CA THR A 463 39.80 -2.03 -9.64
C THR A 463 38.99 -2.84 -8.62
N PRO A 464 39.19 -2.71 -7.28
CA PRO A 464 38.37 -3.44 -6.30
C PRO A 464 36.92 -2.95 -6.19
N ALA A 465 36.58 -1.78 -6.73
CA ALA A 465 35.29 -1.13 -6.51
C ALA A 465 34.12 -1.93 -7.13
N LEU A 466 34.29 -2.46 -8.34
CA LEU A 466 33.27 -3.31 -9.00
C LEU A 466 32.97 -4.58 -8.21
N ALA A 467 34.01 -5.21 -7.66
CA ALA A 467 33.85 -6.40 -6.81
C ALA A 467 33.12 -6.05 -5.50
N ALA A 468 33.39 -4.88 -4.92
CA ALA A 468 32.69 -4.39 -3.73
C ALA A 468 31.21 -4.09 -4.00
N TRP A 469 30.91 -3.44 -5.15
CA TRP A 469 29.54 -3.23 -5.63
C TRP A 469 28.78 -4.55 -5.72
N ARG A 470 29.35 -5.55 -6.40
CA ARG A 470 28.74 -6.88 -6.50
C ARG A 470 28.56 -7.55 -5.13
N ALA A 471 29.57 -7.51 -4.27
CA ALA A 471 29.54 -8.14 -2.95
C ALA A 471 28.46 -7.57 -2.02
N SER A 472 28.02 -6.33 -2.25
CA SER A 472 26.88 -5.72 -1.53
C SER A 472 25.51 -6.17 -2.04
N GLY A 473 25.45 -7.02 -3.08
CA GLY A 473 24.23 -7.55 -3.68
C GLY A 473 23.72 -6.73 -4.87
N GLN A 474 24.42 -5.66 -5.26
CA GLN A 474 24.09 -4.87 -6.44
C GLN A 474 24.49 -5.58 -7.73
N VAL A 475 23.93 -5.14 -8.86
CA VAL A 475 24.12 -5.78 -10.17
C VAL A 475 24.91 -4.87 -11.11
N LEU A 476 25.65 -5.47 -12.05
CA LEU A 476 26.44 -4.75 -13.05
C LEU A 476 25.78 -4.86 -14.43
N GLY A 477 25.84 -3.77 -15.20
CA GLY A 477 25.49 -3.71 -16.61
C GLY A 477 26.64 -3.16 -17.45
N ASN A 478 26.50 -3.21 -18.76
CA ASN A 478 27.50 -2.74 -19.72
C ASN A 478 27.26 -1.26 -20.05
N HIS A 479 28.33 -0.46 -20.01
CA HIS A 479 28.33 0.95 -20.45
C HIS A 479 29.37 1.22 -21.53
N THR A 480 29.83 0.18 -22.22
CA THR A 480 30.98 0.14 -23.14
C THR A 480 32.31 0.36 -22.45
N TRP A 481 33.39 -0.18 -23.01
CA TRP A 481 34.71 -0.13 -22.39
C TRP A 481 35.22 1.30 -22.18
N SER A 482 35.09 2.15 -23.20
CA SER A 482 35.69 3.50 -23.22
C SER A 482 34.68 4.62 -23.01
N HIS A 483 33.44 4.32 -22.62
CA HIS A 483 32.33 5.27 -22.62
C HIS A 483 32.08 5.86 -24.03
N MET A 484 32.06 4.99 -25.05
CA MET A 484 32.06 5.39 -26.46
C MET A 484 30.70 5.92 -26.94
N ASN A 485 30.70 7.16 -27.43
CA ASN A 485 29.54 7.76 -28.10
C ASN A 485 29.30 7.13 -29.49
N LEU A 486 28.23 6.35 -29.64
CA LEU A 486 27.92 5.70 -30.92
C LEU A 486 27.57 6.72 -32.03
N ASN A 487 27.03 7.89 -31.72
CA ASN A 487 26.71 8.90 -32.75
C ASN A 487 27.97 9.44 -33.45
N GLU A 488 29.10 9.42 -32.74
CA GLU A 488 30.36 10.02 -33.20
C GLU A 488 31.36 8.98 -33.73
N ASN A 489 31.10 7.69 -33.47
CA ASN A 489 32.03 6.61 -33.78
C ASN A 489 31.44 5.61 -34.78
N ALA A 490 32.31 4.85 -35.46
CA ALA A 490 31.87 3.80 -36.37
C ALA A 490 31.21 2.64 -35.60
N LEU A 491 30.13 2.07 -36.14
CA LEU A 491 29.40 0.97 -35.49
C LEU A 491 30.30 -0.21 -35.10
N ALA A 492 31.22 -0.61 -35.99
CA ALA A 492 32.12 -1.73 -35.72
C ALA A 492 33.10 -1.45 -34.56
N ALA A 493 33.53 -0.20 -34.39
CA ALA A 493 34.38 0.20 -33.27
C ALA A 493 33.59 0.15 -31.96
N TRP A 494 32.36 0.66 -31.96
CA TRP A 494 31.47 0.61 -30.80
C TRP A 494 31.09 -0.82 -30.39
N GLN A 495 30.82 -1.71 -31.36
CA GLN A 495 30.57 -3.12 -31.09
C GLN A 495 31.77 -3.81 -30.43
N ALA A 496 32.98 -3.54 -30.92
CA ALA A 496 34.20 -4.06 -30.32
C ALA A 496 34.45 -3.51 -28.92
N ASP A 497 34.15 -2.23 -28.70
CA ASP A 497 34.27 -1.56 -27.40
C ASP A 497 33.28 -2.12 -26.36
N LEU A 498 32.04 -2.39 -26.78
CA LEU A 498 31.03 -3.05 -25.96
C LEU A 498 31.46 -4.47 -25.57
N LEU A 499 31.91 -5.28 -26.52
CA LEU A 499 32.35 -6.66 -26.26
C LEU A 499 33.60 -6.72 -25.37
N ARG A 500 34.48 -5.71 -25.45
CA ARG A 500 35.66 -5.63 -24.59
C ARG A 500 35.26 -5.46 -23.12
N ASP A 501 34.17 -4.74 -22.85
CA ASP A 501 33.66 -4.50 -21.49
C ASP A 501 33.10 -5.76 -20.82
N GLU A 502 32.57 -6.70 -21.61
CA GLU A 502 32.06 -7.98 -21.10
C GLU A 502 33.11 -8.78 -20.32
N ALA A 503 34.39 -8.65 -20.72
CA ALA A 503 35.50 -9.33 -20.06
C ALA A 503 35.70 -8.87 -18.59
N VAL A 504 35.21 -7.68 -18.23
CA VAL A 504 35.25 -7.15 -16.86
C VAL A 504 33.99 -7.55 -16.08
N ILE A 505 32.82 -7.51 -16.74
CA ILE A 505 31.53 -7.73 -16.08
C ILE A 505 31.23 -9.21 -15.85
N ALA A 506 31.41 -10.05 -16.89
CA ALA A 506 30.96 -11.44 -16.87
C ALA A 506 31.55 -12.27 -15.70
N PRO A 507 32.84 -12.13 -15.31
CA PRO A 507 33.38 -12.83 -14.14
C PRO A 507 32.73 -12.45 -12.81
N LEU A 508 32.16 -11.25 -12.70
CA LEU A 508 31.53 -10.74 -11.47
C LEU A 508 30.02 -11.06 -11.40
N MET A 509 29.41 -11.49 -12.50
CA MET A 509 27.95 -11.62 -12.64
C MET A 509 27.50 -13.04 -13.00
N THR A 510 28.18 -14.06 -12.49
CA THR A 510 27.90 -15.47 -12.83
C THR A 510 26.50 -15.98 -12.44
N ASP A 511 25.81 -15.28 -11.54
CA ASP A 511 24.53 -15.63 -10.94
C ASP A 511 23.42 -14.59 -11.23
N SER A 512 23.64 -13.67 -12.16
CA SER A 512 22.69 -12.59 -12.46
C SER A 512 22.79 -12.16 -13.92
N ASP A 513 21.68 -11.69 -14.48
CA ASP A 513 21.64 -11.24 -15.87
C ASP A 513 22.25 -9.85 -16.01
N TRP A 514 23.46 -9.78 -16.56
CA TRP A 514 24.20 -8.54 -16.76
C TRP A 514 24.07 -7.97 -18.18
N HIS A 515 23.32 -8.63 -19.07
CA HIS A 515 23.11 -8.19 -20.46
C HIS A 515 22.10 -7.04 -20.53
N TRP A 516 22.42 -5.96 -19.83
CA TRP A 516 21.76 -4.67 -19.85
C TRP A 516 22.78 -3.63 -20.29
N LEU A 517 22.47 -2.92 -21.37
CA LEU A 517 23.30 -1.84 -21.89
C LEU A 517 22.64 -0.51 -21.59
N ARG A 518 23.41 0.43 -21.03
CA ARG A 518 23.11 1.86 -21.13
C ARG A 518 24.00 2.45 -22.22
N TYR A 519 23.44 3.10 -23.23
CA TYR A 519 24.25 3.78 -24.25
C TYR A 519 24.95 4.99 -23.61
N PRO A 520 26.28 5.14 -23.73
CA PRO A 520 26.96 6.38 -23.37
C PRO A 520 26.30 7.57 -24.05
N TYR A 521 26.06 8.63 -23.29
CA TYR A 521 25.37 9.86 -23.73
C TYR A 521 23.95 9.65 -24.28
N LEU A 522 23.35 8.47 -24.04
CA LEU A 522 22.10 8.02 -24.68
C LEU A 522 22.17 8.06 -26.22
N ALA A 523 23.38 7.95 -26.76
CA ALA A 523 23.64 8.00 -28.19
C ALA A 523 23.38 6.64 -28.85
N GLU A 524 22.20 6.45 -29.44
CA GLU A 524 21.81 5.17 -30.07
C GLU A 524 22.21 5.02 -31.54
N GLY A 525 22.84 6.03 -32.15
CA GLY A 525 23.14 6.09 -33.57
C GLY A 525 22.34 7.17 -34.29
N GLU A 526 23.06 7.99 -35.06
CA GLU A 526 22.60 9.21 -35.72
C GLU A 526 21.86 8.96 -37.05
N THR A 527 21.93 7.73 -37.58
CA THR A 527 21.23 7.34 -38.82
C THR A 527 20.35 6.11 -38.61
N PRO A 528 19.26 5.95 -39.40
CA PRO A 528 18.39 4.77 -39.36
C PRO A 528 19.13 3.43 -39.44
N ASP A 529 20.04 3.30 -40.40
CA ASP A 529 20.78 2.06 -40.64
C ASP A 529 21.69 1.71 -39.45
N LYS A 530 22.31 2.73 -38.84
CA LYS A 530 23.26 2.54 -37.74
C LYS A 530 22.58 2.11 -36.45
N TRP A 531 21.51 2.80 -36.01
CA TRP A 531 20.81 2.39 -34.78
C TRP A 531 20.12 1.03 -34.96
N GLN A 532 19.58 0.73 -36.15
CA GLN A 532 18.99 -0.59 -36.44
C GLN A 532 20.01 -1.72 -36.42
N ALA A 533 21.21 -1.47 -36.94
CA ALA A 533 22.29 -2.45 -36.92
C ALA A 533 22.84 -2.63 -35.49
N ALA A 534 22.96 -1.56 -34.69
CA ALA A 534 23.33 -1.64 -33.28
C ALA A 534 22.31 -2.46 -32.48
N ARG A 535 21.01 -2.17 -32.60
CA ARG A 535 19.96 -2.91 -31.88
C ARG A 535 19.84 -4.39 -32.31
N ARG A 536 20.04 -4.70 -33.60
CA ARG A 536 20.14 -6.10 -34.07
C ARG A 536 21.34 -6.82 -33.47
N PHE A 537 22.48 -6.13 -33.38
CA PHE A 537 23.68 -6.67 -32.73
C PHE A 537 23.41 -6.95 -31.25
N LEU A 538 22.83 -6.01 -30.51
CA LEU A 538 22.45 -6.18 -29.10
C LEU A 538 21.51 -7.35 -28.88
N ALA A 539 20.44 -7.44 -29.69
CA ALA A 539 19.49 -8.55 -29.61
C ALA A 539 20.19 -9.91 -29.87
N GLY A 540 21.11 -9.96 -30.84
CA GLY A 540 21.89 -11.15 -31.14
C GLY A 540 22.84 -11.60 -30.00
N HIS A 541 23.19 -10.68 -29.09
CA HIS A 541 24.01 -10.92 -27.91
C HIS A 541 23.19 -10.96 -26.61
N GLY A 542 21.85 -11.03 -26.70
CA GLY A 542 20.96 -11.15 -25.54
C GLY A 542 20.78 -9.88 -24.71
N TYR A 543 21.24 -8.72 -25.21
CA TYR A 543 21.12 -7.46 -24.50
C TYR A 543 19.71 -6.90 -24.48
N LYS A 544 19.39 -6.30 -23.34
CA LYS A 544 18.32 -5.31 -23.14
C LYS A 544 18.97 -3.93 -23.06
N ILE A 545 18.20 -2.89 -23.34
CA ILE A 545 18.65 -1.49 -23.22
C ILE A 545 18.03 -0.92 -21.97
N ALA A 546 18.82 -0.25 -21.13
CA ALA A 546 18.32 0.47 -19.97
C ALA A 546 17.94 1.90 -20.38
N SER A 547 16.66 2.24 -20.37
CA SER A 547 16.16 3.56 -20.75
C SER A 547 16.41 4.61 -19.66
N VAL A 548 16.15 5.88 -19.94
CA VAL A 548 16.20 6.97 -18.95
C VAL A 548 14.95 7.85 -19.08
N THR A 549 14.12 7.84 -18.06
CA THR A 549 12.88 8.66 -18.02
C THR A 549 12.90 9.69 -16.90
N MET A 550 13.96 9.72 -16.08
CA MET A 550 14.22 10.76 -15.11
C MET A 550 15.73 10.95 -14.94
N SER A 551 16.19 12.21 -14.99
CA SER A 551 17.54 12.61 -14.61
C SER A 551 17.50 14.07 -14.17
N PHE A 552 18.42 14.45 -13.27
CA PHE A 552 18.62 15.84 -12.88
C PHE A 552 20.06 16.32 -13.15
N GLY A 553 20.86 15.51 -13.88
CA GLY A 553 22.24 15.84 -14.24
C GLY A 553 23.18 15.95 -13.04
N ASP A 554 23.06 15.02 -12.10
CA ASP A 554 23.84 14.90 -10.86
C ASP A 554 25.36 15.01 -11.08
N TYR A 555 25.88 14.51 -12.21
CA TYR A 555 27.28 14.64 -12.62
C TYR A 555 27.85 16.07 -12.52
N ALA A 556 27.01 17.09 -12.74
CA ALA A 556 27.43 18.49 -12.75
C ALA A 556 27.91 18.98 -11.38
N TRP A 557 27.57 18.29 -10.29
CA TRP A 557 28.02 18.64 -8.94
C TRP A 557 29.38 18.05 -8.56
N ALA A 558 29.89 17.05 -9.29
CA ALA A 558 31.11 16.32 -8.90
C ALA A 558 32.34 17.24 -8.81
N ALA A 559 32.61 18.02 -9.85
CA ALA A 559 33.77 18.92 -9.87
C ALA A 559 33.65 20.09 -8.87
N PRO A 560 32.51 20.83 -8.78
CA PRO A 560 32.31 21.82 -7.73
C PRO A 560 32.47 21.25 -6.32
N TYR A 561 31.96 20.05 -6.05
CA TYR A 561 32.07 19.43 -4.74
C TYR A 561 33.52 19.15 -4.36
N ALA A 562 34.29 18.50 -5.25
CA ALA A 562 35.71 18.25 -5.02
C ALA A 562 36.50 19.54 -4.77
N ARG A 563 36.19 20.63 -5.50
CA ARG A 563 36.80 21.94 -5.28
C ARG A 563 36.45 22.53 -3.91
N CYS A 564 35.19 22.47 -3.50
CA CYS A 564 34.77 22.98 -2.19
C CYS A 564 35.40 22.19 -1.04
N VAL A 565 35.50 20.86 -1.16
CA VAL A 565 36.18 20.01 -0.18
C VAL A 565 37.66 20.39 -0.07
N ALA A 566 38.36 20.54 -1.19
CA ALA A 566 39.77 20.94 -1.20
C ALA A 566 40.00 22.33 -0.57
N LYS A 567 39.03 23.24 -0.68
CA LYS A 567 39.07 24.57 -0.05
C LYS A 567 38.54 24.62 1.38
N GLN A 568 38.00 23.51 1.90
CA GLN A 568 37.29 23.44 3.18
C GLN A 568 36.16 24.49 3.28
N ASP A 569 35.45 24.71 2.17
CA ASP A 569 34.36 25.69 2.08
C ASP A 569 33.00 25.05 2.43
N ASP A 570 32.71 24.97 3.73
CA ASP A 570 31.47 24.39 4.25
C ASP A 570 30.20 25.10 3.72
N ALA A 571 30.29 26.42 3.49
CA ALA A 571 29.16 27.19 2.95
C ALA A 571 28.91 26.83 1.48
N GLY A 572 29.98 26.68 0.70
CA GLY A 572 29.93 26.16 -0.66
C GLY A 572 29.35 24.74 -0.73
N ILE A 573 29.79 23.85 0.16
CA ILE A 573 29.24 22.48 0.27
C ILE A 573 27.73 22.52 0.58
N ALA A 574 27.30 23.30 1.57
CA ALA A 574 25.88 23.42 1.90
C ALA A 574 25.04 23.96 0.73
N ALA A 575 25.57 24.91 -0.05
CA ALA A 575 24.91 25.42 -1.25
C ALA A 575 24.79 24.35 -2.35
N LEU A 576 25.82 23.51 -2.52
CA LEU A 576 25.79 22.37 -3.43
C LEU A 576 24.73 21.35 -3.01
N GLU A 577 24.69 20.96 -1.72
CA GLU A 577 23.69 20.01 -1.22
C GLU A 577 22.25 20.52 -1.40
N ALA A 578 21.99 21.80 -1.14
CA ALA A 578 20.68 22.41 -1.30
C ALA A 578 20.24 22.46 -2.77
N SER A 579 21.14 22.86 -3.67
CA SER A 579 20.86 22.90 -5.11
C SER A 579 20.68 21.51 -5.72
N TYR A 580 21.42 20.51 -5.23
CA TYR A 580 21.26 19.10 -5.61
C TYR A 580 19.85 18.59 -5.29
N MET A 581 19.39 18.78 -4.03
CA MET A 581 18.04 18.36 -3.63
C MET A 581 16.95 19.09 -4.41
N LYS A 582 17.16 20.37 -4.72
CA LYS A 582 16.22 21.13 -5.55
C LYS A 582 16.14 20.55 -6.96
N ALA A 583 17.28 20.25 -7.60
CA ALA A 583 17.31 19.69 -8.95
C ALA A 583 16.63 18.32 -9.01
N ALA A 584 16.88 17.46 -8.01
CA ALA A 584 16.21 16.17 -7.89
C ALA A 584 14.68 16.29 -7.72
N ALA A 585 14.20 17.28 -6.94
CA ALA A 585 12.79 17.56 -6.77
C ALA A 585 12.14 18.09 -8.07
N ASP A 586 12.80 19.02 -8.76
CA ASP A 586 12.33 19.59 -10.03
C ASP A 586 12.22 18.48 -11.09
N ALA A 587 13.21 17.58 -11.18
CA ALA A 587 13.23 16.48 -12.12
C ALA A 587 12.12 15.44 -11.85
N LEU A 588 11.86 15.11 -10.58
CA LEU A 588 10.76 14.21 -10.24
C LEU A 588 9.41 14.79 -10.67
N SER A 589 9.16 16.06 -10.30
CA SER A 589 7.94 16.77 -10.67
C SER A 589 7.74 16.82 -12.18
N TRP A 590 8.81 17.17 -12.91
CA TRP A 590 8.78 17.20 -14.37
C TRP A 590 8.51 15.82 -14.98
N ALA A 591 9.21 14.76 -14.53
CA ALA A 591 9.09 13.42 -15.09
C ALA A 591 7.69 12.83 -14.87
N GLN A 592 7.10 13.04 -13.68
CA GLN A 592 5.72 12.64 -13.41
C GLN A 592 4.73 13.38 -14.32
N ALA A 593 4.87 14.70 -14.46
CA ALA A 593 4.00 15.49 -15.33
C ALA A 593 4.14 15.08 -16.81
N ALA A 594 5.37 14.89 -17.27
CA ALA A 594 5.69 14.47 -18.63
C ALA A 594 5.14 13.07 -18.93
N SER A 595 5.34 12.09 -18.04
CA SER A 595 4.77 10.75 -18.17
C SER A 595 3.25 10.79 -18.34
N ASN A 596 2.54 11.48 -17.44
CA ASN A 596 1.09 11.60 -17.54
C ASN A 596 0.66 12.22 -18.86
N LYS A 597 1.38 13.24 -19.33
CA LYS A 597 1.02 13.96 -20.54
C LYS A 597 1.29 13.15 -21.81
N VAL A 598 2.34 12.33 -21.84
CA VAL A 598 2.75 11.53 -23.00
C VAL A 598 2.02 10.19 -23.06
N GLU A 599 1.74 9.56 -21.92
CA GLU A 599 1.16 8.20 -21.83
C GLU A 599 -0.27 8.17 -21.29
N GLY A 600 -0.82 9.30 -20.81
CA GLY A 600 -2.13 9.35 -20.15
C GLY A 600 -2.13 8.70 -18.76
N ARG A 601 -0.96 8.30 -18.25
CA ARG A 601 -0.76 7.63 -16.96
C ARG A 601 0.68 7.82 -16.45
N GLN A 602 0.92 7.49 -15.19
CA GLN A 602 2.27 7.34 -14.65
C GLN A 602 2.92 6.04 -15.17
N ILE A 603 4.08 6.15 -15.81
CA ILE A 603 5.00 5.02 -16.06
C ILE A 603 5.97 4.90 -14.89
N PRO A 604 6.55 3.71 -14.63
CA PRO A 604 7.75 3.61 -13.81
C PRO A 604 8.84 4.52 -14.36
N LEU A 605 9.48 5.31 -13.51
CA LEU A 605 10.58 6.19 -13.87
C LEU A 605 11.91 5.44 -13.69
N VAL A 606 12.80 5.52 -14.67
CA VAL A 606 14.18 5.04 -14.57
C VAL A 606 15.07 6.25 -14.31
N LEU A 607 15.57 6.36 -13.07
CA LEU A 607 16.45 7.41 -12.61
C LEU A 607 17.90 7.10 -13.01
N LEU A 608 18.48 7.99 -13.80
CA LEU A 608 19.91 8.03 -14.10
C LEU A 608 20.66 8.85 -13.03
N MET A 609 21.66 8.23 -12.41
CA MET A 609 22.67 8.85 -11.53
C MET A 609 24.08 8.37 -11.91
N HIS A 610 25.12 8.90 -11.27
CA HIS A 610 26.52 8.54 -11.44
C HIS A 610 27.18 8.24 -10.09
N VAL A 611 28.27 7.46 -10.08
CA VAL A 611 28.98 7.07 -8.84
C VAL A 611 29.94 8.15 -8.30
N GLY A 612 29.41 9.34 -8.00
CA GLY A 612 30.16 10.47 -7.45
C GLY A 612 30.18 10.55 -5.92
N ALA A 613 31.12 11.34 -5.38
CA ALA A 613 31.28 11.51 -3.93
C ALA A 613 30.12 12.31 -3.29
N LEU A 614 29.61 13.34 -3.98
CA LEU A 614 28.42 14.05 -3.50
C LEU A 614 27.18 13.16 -3.57
N ASP A 615 27.06 12.33 -4.61
CA ASP A 615 25.95 11.37 -4.76
C ASP A 615 25.93 10.40 -3.58
N ALA A 616 27.07 9.80 -3.25
CA ALA A 616 27.22 8.93 -2.07
C ALA A 616 26.80 9.63 -0.76
N ARG A 617 27.18 10.90 -0.60
CA ARG A 617 26.83 11.72 0.56
C ARG A 617 25.34 12.05 0.63
N MET A 618 24.72 12.35 -0.51
CA MET A 618 23.34 12.85 -0.58
C MET A 618 22.29 11.75 -0.73
N LEU A 619 22.70 10.55 -1.16
CA LEU A 619 21.79 9.47 -1.48
C LEU A 619 20.80 9.11 -0.35
N PRO A 620 21.18 9.00 0.94
CA PRO A 620 20.21 8.75 2.00
C PRO A 620 19.08 9.80 2.04
N ARG A 621 19.45 11.09 1.97
CA ARG A 621 18.49 12.21 1.97
C ARG A 621 17.62 12.22 0.72
N LEU A 622 18.19 11.84 -0.43
CA LEU A 622 17.47 11.73 -1.68
C LEU A 622 16.42 10.61 -1.64
N LEU A 623 16.79 9.43 -1.14
CA LEU A 623 15.89 8.28 -1.00
C LEU A 623 14.74 8.60 -0.04
N ASP A 624 15.03 9.24 1.10
CA ASP A 624 14.01 9.68 2.05
C ASP A 624 13.08 10.72 1.44
N PHE A 625 13.62 11.68 0.67
CA PHE A 625 12.81 12.65 -0.05
C PHE A 625 11.85 11.98 -1.03
N TYR A 626 12.35 11.07 -1.88
CA TYR A 626 11.49 10.36 -2.84
C TYR A 626 10.44 9.50 -2.13
N ARG A 627 10.79 8.80 -1.06
CA ARG A 627 9.82 8.05 -0.24
C ARG A 627 8.76 8.98 0.36
N ALA A 628 9.15 10.17 0.83
CA ALA A 628 8.20 11.19 1.31
C ALA A 628 7.27 11.73 0.22
N GLN A 629 7.69 11.68 -1.06
CA GLN A 629 6.83 11.94 -2.22
C GLN A 629 5.96 10.72 -2.62
N GLY A 630 5.94 9.67 -1.79
CA GLY A 630 5.20 8.44 -2.02
C GLY A 630 5.87 7.47 -2.99
N ALA A 631 7.15 7.70 -3.35
CA ALA A 631 7.82 6.85 -4.31
C ALA A 631 7.98 5.41 -3.79
N ARG A 632 7.85 4.46 -4.72
CA ARG A 632 8.16 3.05 -4.49
C ARG A 632 9.37 2.68 -5.33
N PHE A 633 10.38 2.08 -4.70
CA PHE A 633 11.58 1.65 -5.40
C PHE A 633 11.37 0.27 -6.01
N VAL A 634 11.65 0.15 -7.31
CA VAL A 634 11.50 -1.08 -8.10
C VAL A 634 12.83 -1.41 -8.77
N SER A 635 13.04 -2.68 -9.14
CA SER A 635 14.22 -3.03 -9.95
C SER A 635 14.08 -2.48 -11.38
N LEU A 636 15.21 -2.27 -12.08
CA LEU A 636 15.19 -1.89 -13.49
C LEU A 636 14.36 -2.85 -14.35
N ALA A 637 14.57 -4.15 -14.14
CA ALA A 637 13.84 -5.21 -14.85
C ALA A 637 12.33 -5.21 -14.54
N GLU A 638 11.90 -4.69 -13.39
CA GLU A 638 10.48 -4.52 -13.07
C GLU A 638 9.91 -3.25 -13.71
N ALA A 639 10.64 -2.14 -13.64
CA ALA A 639 10.24 -0.88 -14.26
C ALA A 639 10.01 -1.04 -15.77
N GLU A 640 10.95 -1.68 -16.46
CA GLU A 640 10.92 -1.83 -17.92
C GLU A 640 10.02 -2.96 -18.44
N ARG A 641 9.29 -3.67 -17.56
CA ARG A 641 8.15 -4.49 -18.00
C ARG A 641 6.98 -3.65 -18.49
N ASP A 642 6.96 -2.36 -18.16
CA ASP A 642 5.93 -1.45 -18.62
C ASP A 642 5.95 -1.33 -20.17
N PRO A 643 4.79 -1.37 -20.85
CA PRO A 643 4.73 -1.30 -22.31
C PRO A 643 5.44 -0.11 -22.96
N PHE A 644 5.65 0.98 -22.20
CA PHE A 644 6.46 2.11 -22.66
C PHE A 644 7.86 1.68 -23.14
N TYR A 645 8.48 0.74 -22.42
CA TYR A 645 9.86 0.27 -22.62
C TYR A 645 9.96 -0.97 -23.53
N ALA A 646 8.86 -1.42 -24.15
CA ALA A 646 8.80 -2.70 -24.85
C ALA A 646 9.89 -2.87 -25.93
N GLY A 647 10.26 -1.79 -26.63
CA GLY A 647 11.34 -1.82 -27.60
C GLY A 647 12.71 -2.05 -27.00
N ASP A 648 12.98 -1.54 -25.80
CA ASP A 648 14.28 -1.60 -25.15
C ASP A 648 14.54 -2.96 -24.48
N ILE A 649 13.48 -3.63 -24.04
CA ILE A 649 13.53 -5.05 -23.62
C ILE A 649 13.77 -6.00 -24.80
N ALA A 650 13.25 -5.66 -25.99
CA ALA A 650 13.38 -6.47 -27.21
C ALA A 650 13.93 -5.62 -28.37
N PRO A 651 15.24 -5.26 -28.34
CA PRO A 651 15.81 -4.21 -29.18
C PRO A 651 15.62 -4.40 -30.69
N ALA A 652 15.47 -5.63 -31.15
CA ALA A 652 15.28 -5.95 -32.57
C ALA A 652 13.90 -5.57 -33.15
N THR A 653 12.90 -5.26 -32.32
CA THR A 653 11.50 -5.15 -32.77
C THR A 653 11.11 -3.75 -33.24
N ALA A 654 11.61 -2.69 -32.59
CA ALA A 654 11.36 -1.29 -32.96
C ALA A 654 12.34 -0.36 -32.22
N ARG A 655 12.54 0.87 -32.74
CA ARG A 655 13.10 1.95 -31.93
C ARG A 655 12.00 2.48 -31.02
N HIS A 656 12.17 2.30 -29.72
CA HIS A 656 11.37 3.03 -28.75
C HIS A 656 12.06 4.33 -28.37
N PRO A 657 11.31 5.35 -27.95
CA PRO A 657 11.91 6.60 -27.50
C PRO A 657 12.71 6.36 -26.21
N ALA A 658 13.99 6.70 -26.22
CA ALA A 658 14.91 6.51 -25.09
C ALA A 658 14.57 7.38 -23.86
N THR A 659 13.79 8.46 -24.07
CA THR A 659 13.40 9.44 -23.05
C THR A 659 11.94 9.89 -23.22
N LEU A 660 11.38 10.55 -22.20
CA LEU A 660 10.03 11.13 -22.26
C LEU A 660 9.91 12.24 -23.31
N GLU A 661 10.97 13.02 -23.55
CA GLU A 661 11.01 14.04 -24.59
C GLU A 661 10.98 13.42 -25.98
N ALA A 662 11.77 12.37 -26.22
CA ALA A 662 11.75 11.64 -27.48
C ALA A 662 10.36 11.03 -27.73
N ALA A 663 9.72 10.51 -26.67
CA ALA A 663 8.36 9.96 -26.76
C ALA A 663 7.33 11.06 -27.07
N ALA A 664 7.46 12.22 -26.43
CA ALA A 664 6.61 13.36 -26.68
C ALA A 664 6.72 13.84 -28.13
N ILE A 665 7.94 13.95 -28.66
CA ILE A 665 8.19 14.30 -30.07
C ILE A 665 7.52 13.28 -31.00
N ALA A 666 7.72 11.98 -30.75
CA ALA A 666 7.14 10.91 -31.57
C ALA A 666 5.60 10.94 -31.57
N LYS A 667 4.98 11.36 -30.45
CA LYS A 667 3.51 11.46 -30.29
C LYS A 667 2.94 12.84 -30.62
N GLY A 668 3.76 13.81 -31.00
CA GLY A 668 3.31 15.20 -31.23
C GLY A 668 2.80 15.91 -29.97
N VAL A 669 3.27 15.51 -28.79
CA VAL A 669 2.91 16.09 -27.49
C VAL A 669 3.94 17.15 -27.11
N ALA A 670 3.48 18.36 -26.76
CA ALA A 670 4.37 19.41 -26.29
C ALA A 670 4.69 19.23 -24.79
N LEU A 671 5.97 19.16 -24.44
CA LEU A 671 6.46 19.18 -23.06
C LEU A 671 7.24 20.48 -22.78
N PRO A 672 7.23 21.00 -21.54
CA PRO A 672 8.22 21.99 -21.13
C PRO A 672 9.62 21.37 -21.18
N PRO A 673 10.70 22.16 -21.36
CA PRO A 673 12.06 21.65 -21.28
C PRO A 673 12.30 20.91 -19.96
N ALA A 674 13.02 19.80 -20.02
CA ALA A 674 13.45 19.12 -18.79
C ALA A 674 14.37 20.04 -17.97
N PRO A 675 14.30 19.98 -16.63
CA PRO A 675 15.23 20.70 -15.76
C PRO A 675 16.67 20.34 -16.10
N SER A 676 17.54 21.35 -16.12
CA SER A 676 18.99 21.17 -16.29
C SER A 676 19.75 21.66 -15.06
N PRO A 677 20.96 21.14 -14.80
CA PRO A 677 21.80 21.64 -13.72
C PRO A 677 22.02 23.16 -13.83
N PRO A 678 22.00 23.90 -12.71
CA PRO A 678 22.14 25.34 -12.74
C PRO A 678 23.55 25.75 -13.19
N ALA A 679 23.64 26.67 -14.14
CA ALA A 679 24.93 27.17 -14.65
C ALA A 679 25.84 27.78 -13.56
N THR A 680 25.26 28.20 -12.43
CA THR A 680 26.00 28.75 -11.29
C THR A 680 26.89 27.72 -10.58
N LEU A 681 26.67 26.41 -10.78
CA LEU A 681 27.48 25.36 -10.15
C LEU A 681 28.97 25.54 -10.45
N GLU A 682 29.30 25.92 -11.69
CA GLU A 682 30.69 26.07 -12.09
C GLU A 682 31.42 27.16 -11.32
N SER A 683 30.75 28.24 -10.91
CA SER A 683 31.38 29.32 -10.14
C SER A 683 31.54 29.03 -8.65
N ILE A 684 30.86 28.00 -8.12
CA ILE A 684 30.94 27.67 -6.70
C ILE A 684 32.35 27.17 -6.37
N CYS A 685 32.92 27.75 -5.31
CA CYS A 685 34.26 27.47 -4.82
C CYS A 685 35.37 27.67 -5.87
N GLN A 686 35.20 28.57 -6.84
CA GLN A 686 36.27 29.00 -7.76
C GLN A 686 37.29 29.91 -7.11
#